data_AF-A0A173VTE6-F1
#
_entry.id   AF-A0A173VTE6-F1
#
_cell.length_a   1.000
_cell.length_b   1.000
_cell.length_c   1.000
_cell.angle_alpha   90.00
_cell.angle_beta   90.00
_cell.angle_gamma   90.00
#
_symmetry.space_group_name_H-M   'P 1'
#
loop_
_entity.id
_entity.type
_entity.pdbx_description
1 polymer ?
#
loop_
_entity_poly.entity_id
_entity_poly.type
_entity_poly.pdbx_seq_one_letter_code
_entity_poly.pdbx_strand_id
1 'polypeptide(L)'
;MRTFSKKKKLPRLLTLCGAVAVSALLGGCGQIGVPAESFDRSDYYTRGIGSYPGDPGEDFSPSLRPDYSTYRNIALLRSAYNSSSYDYNLTAQLVTDGVISDKQPQYLDLSTQNGDIARREREWMIDQGPYSRNAVTGEDAYFLFTLNNWKEKADKVQFRGSVAYDENKIKDGYEIVCEGSNDGNTWTELAALKGKGMPGKASKYKAHSDPNKNSWDPGTLPTRMLNETLTFDQPGEYAYYRMRLKMEGAAYWAFFEMNFYNQDKLIDLLPSKFFNSAWMSATTGEEWVYVDLGSQSEFDKVKLHWINKAIKGKIQVSDDAKQWVDIANLPGGDANLDEIKLKGKGRYVRVWMEQPANDGRYILSEIEVMGKGGLLAQPAAAPASTKDEIRLSGGNWKVQRASEVTASGEEISKPSFSPENWIVATVPGTVLSSYKNIGAIPNPNYADNLMQISESFFNSNFWYRDEFEVPEGFKQDRLFLNFDGINWKANVYLNGNKIGRIEGAFIRGVFDVTDRVVPGKNVVAVEIIKNEHIGAIKEKCEKNTDFNGGILGADNPTFHASIGWDWISTIRGRNIGIWDDVYLTSTGKVTIQDPFVQVVLPLPDTTSATLTPEVIVKNHDAAPVKGILTGKIGDITFEQPVELAANEEKSVAFDPNTFSQLKVQNPRLWWPKGYGSPYLYDANFTFKVGDKVSDSEDFKVGIRQMTFNENNSILSLFINGRRFIGRGGNWGFGESNLNYRGREYDIAVAYHADMNFTMMRNWVGQIGDKELYEACDRHGIMIWQDFWLANPSDGPDPYDPEMFIANAEDYVKRFRNHASIGIYCGRNEGFPPEQIDKALRRIVKEDHPGLHYISSSADEVVSGHGPYRALPVKEYFSLKNGSDKFHSERGMPNVMNYESLVRTFSPEALWPQNAQWGQHDYTMEGAQSCASFNAIIEKGFGKPNNAKEFADLAQWVNYDGYRGMFESRSLNRKGLLLWMTHPAWPSMVWQTYDYYFEPTAAYFGCKKASEPLHIQWNPVTDEIEVVNYSAGVRDGLTAKAQIINMDGSISWENEVSVDSKEDTTNRCMKLDFPASVSNTHFVKLTLTENGKIVSDNFYLRGVEEGNYQALREMPKVTLRSNVATNKGNDGTWTATATLENTSSTPALMIRVNVVGEKDGEQFLPMFYSDNYFSLLPGEKKEINIHWKDVDTRGETPKVVISGYNVE
;
A
#
# COMPACT_ATOMS: atom_id res chain seq x y z
N MET A 1 42.62 -45.96 31.72
CA MET A 1 43.71 -46.96 31.88
C MET A 1 44.56 -46.98 30.62
N ARG A 2 45.88 -46.75 30.79
CA ARG A 2 47.05 -47.08 29.93
C ARG A 2 46.96 -47.03 28.37
N THR A 3 47.51 -45.92 27.82
CA THR A 3 48.60 -45.78 26.80
C THR A 3 48.54 -46.57 25.46
N PHE A 4 48.85 -46.00 24.26
CA PHE A 4 50.09 -45.28 23.86
C PHE A 4 50.01 -44.50 22.52
N SER A 5 50.84 -43.44 22.38
CA SER A 5 51.47 -42.84 21.16
C SER A 5 50.58 -42.05 20.17
N LYS A 6 50.93 -40.92 19.52
CA LYS A 6 52.17 -40.14 19.24
C LYS A 6 51.69 -38.83 18.53
N LYS A 7 52.03 -37.59 18.91
CA LYS A 7 53.13 -36.71 18.41
C LYS A 7 52.81 -35.28 18.92
N LYS A 8 53.69 -34.65 19.72
CA LYS A 8 54.60 -33.51 19.40
C LYS A 8 53.88 -32.23 18.89
N LYS A 9 54.17 -31.01 19.36
CA LYS A 9 55.04 -30.47 20.43
C LYS A 9 54.70 -28.96 20.56
N LEU A 10 54.49 -28.50 21.80
CA LEU A 10 54.64 -27.11 22.31
C LEU A 10 56.10 -26.60 22.11
N PRO A 11 56.55 -25.36 22.46
CA PRO A 11 56.17 -24.54 23.64
C PRO A 11 56.22 -22.97 23.50
N ARG A 12 55.52 -22.19 24.36
CA ARG A 12 55.90 -21.52 25.65
C ARG A 12 56.95 -20.39 25.53
N LEU A 13 57.05 -19.34 26.36
CA LEU A 13 56.38 -18.80 27.58
C LEU A 13 57.00 -17.38 27.86
N LEU A 14 56.41 -16.62 28.83
CA LEU A 14 57.04 -15.69 29.81
C LEU A 14 57.57 -14.32 29.28
N THR A 15 57.57 -13.17 29.97
CA THR A 15 56.82 -12.52 31.07
C THR A 15 57.28 -11.05 31.20
N LEU A 16 56.41 -10.21 31.79
CA LEU A 16 56.65 -9.08 32.73
C LEU A 16 57.25 -7.69 32.31
N CYS A 17 56.46 -6.66 32.69
CA CYS A 17 56.79 -5.37 33.34
C CYS A 17 57.35 -4.13 32.58
N GLY A 18 56.61 -3.00 32.73
CA GLY A 18 57.20 -1.69 33.08
C GLY A 18 56.78 -0.42 32.30
N ALA A 19 55.84 0.37 32.86
CA ALA A 19 55.74 1.86 32.98
C ALA A 19 56.00 2.82 31.77
N VAL A 20 55.48 4.06 31.63
CA VAL A 20 54.46 4.97 32.22
C VAL A 20 54.42 6.20 31.26
N ALA A 21 53.28 6.92 31.23
CA ALA A 21 53.08 8.36 30.94
C ALA A 21 52.71 8.93 29.53
N VAL A 22 51.48 9.47 29.50
CA VAL A 22 51.07 10.86 29.14
C VAL A 22 50.65 11.20 27.69
N SER A 23 49.33 11.28 27.53
CA SER A 23 48.48 12.38 27.03
C SER A 23 48.66 13.01 25.63
N ALA A 24 47.53 13.00 24.90
CA ALA A 24 46.82 14.13 24.27
C ALA A 24 46.67 14.12 22.74
N LEU A 25 45.41 13.98 22.32
CA LEU A 25 44.67 14.80 21.33
C LEU A 25 45.31 15.04 19.94
N LEU A 26 44.71 14.45 18.89
CA LEU A 26 43.95 15.16 17.82
C LEU A 26 43.69 14.28 16.58
N GLY A 27 42.44 14.32 16.09
CA GLY A 27 41.99 13.91 14.75
C GLY A 27 41.70 12.41 14.59
N GLY A 28 40.51 11.93 14.19
CA GLY A 28 39.41 12.54 13.48
C GLY A 28 38.98 11.57 12.36
N CYS A 29 37.72 11.12 12.40
CA CYS A 29 36.93 10.49 11.34
C CYS A 29 37.52 9.29 10.55
N GLY A 30 36.85 8.15 10.69
CA GLY A 30 36.97 7.01 9.78
C GLY A 30 36.04 5.89 10.20
N GLN A 31 34.75 5.98 9.84
CA GLN A 31 33.85 4.83 9.82
C GLN A 31 34.44 3.80 8.85
N ILE A 32 34.75 2.59 9.34
CA ILE A 32 35.07 1.44 8.52
C ILE A 32 34.33 0.25 9.13
N GLY A 33 33.50 -0.39 8.32
CA GLY A 33 33.03 -1.76 8.56
C GLY A 33 31.55 -1.97 8.29
N VAL A 34 31.15 -1.93 7.01
CA VAL A 34 30.00 -2.73 6.56
C VAL A 34 30.41 -4.19 6.77
N PRO A 35 29.69 -5.00 7.57
CA PRO A 35 30.03 -6.40 7.73
C PRO A 35 29.77 -7.15 6.42
N ALA A 36 30.63 -8.14 6.16
CA ALA A 36 30.63 -8.99 4.98
C ALA A 36 29.23 -9.55 4.66
N GLU A 37 28.91 -9.63 3.37
CA GLU A 37 27.64 -10.11 2.81
C GLU A 37 27.30 -11.53 3.32
N SER A 38 26.42 -11.62 4.32
CA SER A 38 25.76 -12.87 4.71
C SER A 38 24.64 -13.13 3.72
N PHE A 39 24.89 -13.98 2.73
CA PHE A 39 23.90 -14.40 1.73
C PHE A 39 22.94 -15.50 2.20
N ASP A 40 23.13 -16.00 3.43
CA ASP A 40 22.27 -17.00 4.01
C ASP A 40 21.09 -16.34 4.72
N ARG A 41 19.88 -16.83 4.41
CA ARG A 41 18.68 -16.45 5.14
C ARG A 41 18.85 -16.89 6.58
N SER A 42 18.73 -15.95 7.53
CA SER A 42 18.57 -16.34 8.92
C SER A 42 17.23 -17.09 9.02
N ASP A 43 17.28 -18.32 9.48
CA ASP A 43 16.10 -19.13 9.81
C ASP A 43 15.47 -18.72 11.15
N TYR A 44 16.05 -17.74 11.84
CA TYR A 44 15.69 -17.40 13.21
C TYR A 44 15.16 -15.95 13.40
N TYR A 45 15.70 -14.94 12.70
CA TYR A 45 15.30 -13.53 12.86
C TYR A 45 14.53 -12.99 11.64
N THR A 46 13.96 -11.78 11.74
CA THR A 46 13.29 -11.13 10.60
C THR A 46 14.26 -10.77 9.47
N ARG A 47 13.71 -10.55 8.27
CA ARG A 47 14.46 -10.04 7.10
C ARG A 47 14.92 -8.58 7.21
N GLY A 48 14.62 -7.92 8.33
CA GLY A 48 14.94 -6.52 8.58
C GLY A 48 13.76 -5.57 8.31
N ILE A 49 13.98 -4.30 8.65
CA ILE A 49 12.96 -3.25 8.60
C ILE A 49 12.56 -2.96 7.15
N GLY A 50 11.25 -2.89 6.87
CA GLY A 50 10.71 -2.56 5.54
C GLY A 50 10.89 -3.65 4.48
N SER A 51 11.30 -4.86 4.88
CA SER A 51 11.46 -6.02 4.00
C SER A 51 10.35 -7.02 4.25
N TYR A 52 9.41 -7.14 3.31
CA TYR A 52 8.21 -7.96 3.45
C TYR A 52 8.16 -9.13 2.44
N PRO A 53 7.60 -10.30 2.82
CA PRO A 53 7.17 -10.65 4.18
C PRO A 53 8.36 -10.69 5.15
N GLY A 54 8.12 -10.30 6.40
CA GLY A 54 9.19 -10.11 7.38
C GLY A 54 9.67 -11.40 8.03
N ASP A 55 8.76 -12.39 8.15
CA ASP A 55 9.05 -13.73 8.64
C ASP A 55 9.76 -14.56 7.55
N PRO A 56 11.00 -15.04 7.78
CA PRO A 56 11.68 -15.91 6.83
C PRO A 56 10.91 -17.20 6.49
N GLY A 57 10.04 -17.68 7.38
CA GLY A 57 9.19 -18.86 7.14
C GLY A 57 8.04 -18.62 6.18
N GLU A 58 7.67 -17.35 5.95
CA GLU A 58 6.63 -16.92 4.99
C GLU A 58 7.25 -16.35 3.70
N ASP A 59 8.58 -16.18 3.64
CA ASP A 59 9.32 -15.64 2.49
C ASP A 59 9.79 -16.71 1.52
N PHE A 60 9.11 -16.81 0.38
CA PHE A 60 9.47 -17.72 -0.71
C PHE A 60 10.26 -17.08 -1.85
N SER A 61 10.83 -15.89 -1.62
CA SER A 61 11.73 -15.28 -2.61
C SER A 61 12.97 -16.16 -2.87
N PRO A 62 13.71 -15.99 -3.97
CA PRO A 62 15.00 -16.65 -4.14
C PRO A 62 16.09 -16.07 -3.21
N SER A 63 17.11 -16.88 -2.91
CA SER A 63 18.36 -16.37 -2.35
C SER A 63 19.31 -15.95 -3.48
N LEU A 64 20.08 -14.88 -3.28
CA LEU A 64 21.07 -14.42 -4.25
C LEU A 64 22.47 -14.76 -3.75
N ARG A 65 23.28 -15.40 -4.61
CA ARG A 65 24.66 -15.77 -4.27
C ARG A 65 25.63 -15.36 -5.38
N PRO A 66 26.80 -14.78 -5.06
CA PRO A 66 27.84 -14.50 -6.03
C PRO A 66 28.36 -15.78 -6.69
N ASP A 67 28.62 -15.73 -7.99
CA ASP A 67 29.30 -16.80 -8.73
C ASP A 67 30.61 -16.30 -9.34
N TYR A 68 31.70 -16.61 -8.65
CA TYR A 68 33.07 -16.32 -9.06
C TYR A 68 33.69 -17.40 -9.96
N SER A 69 32.97 -18.48 -10.25
CA SER A 69 33.48 -19.60 -11.03
C SER A 69 33.15 -19.47 -12.52
N THR A 70 31.94 -19.02 -12.85
CA THR A 70 31.42 -18.97 -14.22
C THR A 70 31.68 -17.62 -14.89
N TYR A 71 32.37 -17.64 -16.03
CA TYR A 71 32.54 -16.46 -16.89
C TYR A 71 31.30 -16.28 -17.77
N ARG A 72 30.61 -15.14 -17.63
CA ARG A 72 29.31 -14.86 -18.31
C ARG A 72 29.03 -13.35 -18.36
N ASN A 73 27.89 -12.96 -18.94
CA ASN A 73 27.33 -11.62 -18.72
C ASN A 73 26.86 -11.51 -17.26
N ILE A 74 27.61 -10.80 -16.42
CA ILE A 74 27.29 -10.58 -15.01
C ILE A 74 26.36 -9.38 -14.79
N ALA A 75 26.05 -8.62 -15.83
CA ALA A 75 25.04 -7.57 -15.82
C ALA A 75 23.63 -8.09 -16.16
N LEU A 76 23.51 -9.30 -16.73
CA LEU A 76 22.22 -9.90 -17.07
C LEU A 76 21.29 -9.97 -15.85
N LEU A 77 20.07 -9.48 -16.02
CA LEU A 77 19.02 -9.40 -15.03
C LEU A 77 19.48 -8.75 -13.74
N ARG A 78 20.27 -7.66 -13.84
CA ARG A 78 20.70 -6.83 -12.72
C ARG A 78 20.03 -5.46 -12.78
N SER A 79 19.75 -4.89 -11.61
CA SER A 79 19.23 -3.53 -11.49
C SER A 79 20.11 -2.52 -12.22
N ALA A 80 19.48 -1.66 -13.00
CA ALA A 80 20.13 -0.58 -13.72
C ALA A 80 19.44 0.76 -13.39
N TYR A 81 20.22 1.83 -13.51
CA TYR A 81 19.82 3.19 -13.18
C TYR A 81 20.29 4.14 -14.26
N ASN A 82 19.52 5.18 -14.55
CA ASN A 82 19.86 6.20 -15.53
C ASN A 82 19.83 7.62 -14.95
N SER A 83 20.54 8.53 -15.61
CA SER A 83 20.43 9.98 -15.39
C SER A 83 19.03 10.50 -15.74
N SER A 84 18.47 10.01 -16.85
CA SER A 84 17.17 10.43 -17.36
C SER A 84 16.57 9.38 -18.30
N SER A 85 15.24 9.37 -18.42
CA SER A 85 14.50 8.57 -19.41
C SER A 85 13.45 9.45 -20.06
N TYR A 86 13.39 9.43 -21.39
CA TYR A 86 12.40 10.22 -22.11
C TYR A 86 10.96 9.74 -21.82
N ASP A 87 10.80 8.44 -21.60
CA ASP A 87 9.53 7.75 -21.57
C ASP A 87 9.51 6.72 -20.40
N TYR A 88 8.34 6.47 -19.80
CA TYR A 88 8.17 5.43 -18.77
C TYR A 88 8.37 4.02 -19.31
N ASN A 89 8.38 3.86 -20.64
CA ASN A 89 8.56 2.59 -21.33
C ASN A 89 10.02 2.30 -21.71
N LEU A 90 10.90 3.31 -21.68
CA LEU A 90 12.28 3.25 -22.20
C LEU A 90 13.30 3.55 -21.10
N THR A 91 13.30 2.71 -20.06
CA THR A 91 14.05 2.94 -18.81
C THR A 91 15.31 2.10 -18.70
N ALA A 92 16.18 2.43 -17.74
CA ALA A 92 17.45 1.71 -17.54
C ALA A 92 17.31 0.20 -17.37
N GLN A 93 16.25 -0.28 -16.70
CA GLN A 93 16.00 -1.71 -16.46
C GLN A 93 16.06 -2.59 -17.73
N LEU A 94 15.78 -2.02 -18.90
CA LEU A 94 15.80 -2.76 -20.16
C LEU A 94 17.21 -3.10 -20.64
N VAL A 95 18.23 -2.33 -20.25
CA VAL A 95 19.61 -2.55 -20.73
C VAL A 95 20.29 -3.80 -20.16
N THR A 96 19.59 -4.53 -19.30
CA THR A 96 20.07 -5.75 -18.65
C THR A 96 19.04 -6.87 -18.73
N ASP A 97 17.95 -6.72 -19.48
CA ASP A 97 16.90 -7.74 -19.54
C ASP A 97 17.28 -8.93 -20.44
N GLY A 98 18.37 -8.82 -21.20
CA GLY A 98 18.89 -9.85 -22.09
C GLY A 98 18.23 -9.88 -23.46
N VAL A 99 17.32 -8.94 -23.75
CA VAL A 99 16.63 -8.82 -25.03
C VAL A 99 17.32 -7.74 -25.87
N ILE A 100 18.05 -8.17 -26.90
CA ILE A 100 18.74 -7.24 -27.81
C ILE A 100 17.79 -6.85 -28.96
N SER A 101 17.58 -5.54 -29.13
CA SER A 101 16.79 -4.91 -30.18
C SER A 101 17.63 -3.93 -30.98
N ASP A 102 17.44 -3.91 -32.29
CA ASP A 102 17.98 -2.90 -33.21
C ASP A 102 16.89 -1.95 -33.75
N LYS A 103 15.66 -2.12 -33.28
CA LYS A 103 14.49 -1.36 -33.75
C LYS A 103 14.39 -0.03 -33.02
N GLN A 104 14.11 1.02 -33.79
CA GLN A 104 13.77 2.33 -33.22
C GLN A 104 12.52 2.20 -32.35
N PRO A 105 12.57 2.63 -31.07
CA PRO A 105 11.45 2.49 -30.17
C PRO A 105 10.32 3.43 -30.57
N GLN A 106 9.12 2.92 -30.38
CA GLN A 106 7.89 3.68 -30.45
C GLN A 106 7.77 4.61 -29.22
N TYR A 107 7.57 5.92 -29.43
CA TYR A 107 7.19 6.86 -28.35
C TYR A 107 6.26 7.99 -28.84
N LEU A 108 5.59 8.66 -27.90
CA LEU A 108 4.63 9.74 -28.17
C LEU A 108 5.14 11.08 -27.67
N ASP A 109 5.01 12.10 -28.51
CA ASP A 109 5.13 13.51 -28.09
C ASP A 109 3.77 14.20 -28.21
N LEU A 110 3.50 15.09 -27.27
CA LEU A 110 2.39 16.03 -27.34
C LEU A 110 2.97 17.44 -27.32
N SER A 111 2.58 18.27 -28.28
CA SER A 111 3.01 19.67 -28.33
C SER A 111 1.87 20.63 -28.63
N THR A 112 2.11 21.90 -28.31
CA THR A 112 1.24 23.03 -28.63
C THR A 112 2.05 24.09 -29.36
N GLN A 113 1.41 25.20 -29.75
CA GLN A 113 2.13 26.37 -30.28
C GLN A 113 3.20 26.94 -29.33
N ASN A 114 3.17 26.58 -28.05
CA ASN A 114 4.13 27.02 -27.04
C ASN A 114 5.27 26.01 -26.80
N GLY A 115 5.30 24.89 -27.53
CA GLY A 115 6.29 23.82 -27.37
C GLY A 115 5.73 22.52 -26.80
N ASP A 116 6.63 21.63 -26.42
CA ASP A 116 6.33 20.28 -25.96
C ASP A 116 5.70 20.26 -24.55
N ILE A 117 4.77 19.35 -24.36
CA ILE A 117 4.15 19.04 -23.07
C ILE A 117 5.02 18.01 -22.33
N ALA A 118 5.16 18.20 -21.02
CA ALA A 118 6.01 17.36 -20.18
C ALA A 118 5.59 15.88 -20.21
N ARG A 119 6.55 14.97 -19.98
CA ARG A 119 6.36 13.50 -19.95
C ARG A 119 5.13 13.06 -19.15
N ARG A 120 4.94 13.67 -17.98
CA ARG A 120 3.83 13.42 -17.06
C ARG A 120 2.44 13.72 -17.64
N GLU A 121 2.34 14.71 -18.51
CA GLU A 121 1.06 15.30 -18.92
C GLU A 121 0.68 14.93 -20.36
N ARG A 122 1.62 14.42 -21.15
CA ARG A 122 1.44 14.17 -22.60
C ARG A 122 0.39 13.10 -22.92
N GLU A 123 0.06 12.24 -21.95
CA GLU A 123 -0.89 11.13 -22.10
C GLU A 123 -2.29 11.46 -21.52
N TRP A 124 -2.47 12.58 -20.82
CA TRP A 124 -3.70 12.89 -20.09
C TRP A 124 -4.98 12.96 -20.93
N MET A 125 -4.91 13.39 -22.20
CA MET A 125 -6.08 13.43 -23.09
C MET A 125 -6.44 12.07 -23.69
N ILE A 126 -5.56 11.08 -23.58
CA ILE A 126 -5.68 9.76 -24.23
C ILE A 126 -5.61 8.61 -23.23
N ASP A 127 -5.66 8.91 -21.93
CA ASP A 127 -5.62 7.92 -20.85
C ASP A 127 -6.99 7.29 -20.56
N GLN A 128 -8.02 7.70 -21.30
CA GLN A 128 -9.42 7.28 -21.17
C GLN A 128 -10.05 7.63 -19.81
N GLY A 129 -9.38 8.47 -19.02
CA GLY A 129 -9.84 8.98 -17.75
C GLY A 129 -10.83 10.14 -17.92
N PRO A 130 -11.85 10.27 -17.05
CA PRO A 130 -12.84 11.33 -17.20
C PRO A 130 -12.38 12.73 -16.71
N TYR A 131 -11.18 12.88 -16.14
CA TYR A 131 -10.76 14.15 -15.50
C TYR A 131 -9.35 14.62 -15.85
N SER A 132 -8.45 13.73 -16.24
CA SER A 132 -7.13 14.13 -16.74
C SER A 132 -7.31 15.06 -17.93
N ARG A 133 -6.58 16.19 -17.95
CA ARG A 133 -6.80 17.23 -18.97
C ARG A 133 -5.55 18.01 -19.32
N ASN A 134 -5.39 18.32 -20.59
CA ASN A 134 -4.43 19.33 -21.04
C ASN A 134 -5.18 20.62 -21.43
N ALA A 135 -4.55 21.76 -21.19
CA ALA A 135 -5.07 23.07 -21.58
C ALA A 135 -4.08 23.84 -22.47
N VAL A 136 -4.61 24.62 -23.41
CA VAL A 136 -3.82 25.45 -24.33
C VAL A 136 -4.46 26.83 -24.49
N THR A 137 -3.65 27.87 -24.34
CA THR A 137 -4.10 29.28 -24.33
C THR A 137 -4.12 29.88 -25.74
N GLY A 138 -5.13 30.67 -26.07
CA GLY A 138 -5.18 31.49 -27.28
C GLY A 138 -6.36 31.26 -28.23
N GLU A 139 -6.52 32.20 -29.15
CA GLU A 139 -7.59 32.24 -30.16
C GLU A 139 -7.33 31.37 -31.39
N ASP A 140 -6.05 31.06 -31.68
CA ASP A 140 -5.58 30.11 -32.70
C ASP A 140 -4.53 29.24 -32.02
N ALA A 141 -4.94 28.04 -31.62
CA ALA A 141 -4.16 27.12 -30.81
C ALA A 141 -4.22 25.71 -31.40
N TYR A 142 -3.33 24.82 -30.96
CA TYR A 142 -3.43 23.42 -31.34
C TYR A 142 -2.88 22.47 -30.27
N PHE A 143 -3.34 21.22 -30.36
CA PHE A 143 -2.66 20.05 -29.81
C PHE A 143 -2.13 19.20 -30.95
N LEU A 144 -0.86 18.80 -30.90
CA LEU A 144 -0.20 17.97 -31.90
C LEU A 144 0.30 16.69 -31.23
N PHE A 145 -0.31 15.57 -31.60
CA PHE A 145 0.18 14.24 -31.26
C PHE A 145 1.18 13.80 -32.34
N THR A 146 2.42 13.55 -31.93
CA THR A 146 3.47 13.00 -32.80
C THR A 146 3.76 11.56 -32.41
N LEU A 147 3.43 10.67 -33.32
CA LEU A 147 3.59 9.22 -33.19
C LEU A 147 4.97 8.82 -33.72
N ASN A 148 5.99 8.90 -32.89
CA ASN A 148 7.36 8.65 -33.34
C ASN A 148 7.55 7.16 -33.62
N ASN A 149 8.07 6.84 -34.82
CA ASN A 149 8.31 5.48 -35.30
C ASN A 149 7.06 4.58 -35.41
N TRP A 150 5.87 5.18 -35.47
CA TRP A 150 4.63 4.45 -35.80
C TRP A 150 3.61 5.34 -36.53
N LYS A 151 2.56 4.72 -37.07
CA LYS A 151 1.41 5.39 -37.68
C LYS A 151 0.15 4.69 -37.22
N GLU A 152 -0.94 5.44 -37.12
CA GLU A 152 -2.25 4.88 -36.85
C GLU A 152 -3.21 5.29 -37.95
N LYS A 153 -4.20 4.42 -38.20
CA LYS A 153 -5.32 4.74 -39.09
C LYS A 153 -6.53 5.03 -38.24
N ALA A 154 -7.04 6.24 -38.32
CA ALA A 154 -8.30 6.64 -37.71
C ALA A 154 -9.32 7.04 -38.78
N ASP A 155 -10.59 6.80 -38.51
CA ASP A 155 -11.73 7.24 -39.33
C ASP A 155 -12.63 8.25 -38.60
N LYS A 156 -12.47 8.41 -37.29
CA LYS A 156 -13.06 9.50 -36.52
C LYS A 156 -12.24 9.82 -35.27
N VAL A 157 -12.45 11.03 -34.77
CA VAL A 157 -12.02 11.44 -33.42
C VAL A 157 -13.23 11.93 -32.63
N GLN A 158 -13.37 11.43 -31.41
CA GLN A 158 -14.32 11.91 -30.42
C GLN A 158 -13.54 12.66 -29.36
N PHE A 159 -14.04 13.82 -28.95
CA PHE A 159 -13.38 14.59 -27.90
C PHE A 159 -14.38 15.22 -26.94
N ARG A 160 -13.94 15.32 -25.68
CA ARG A 160 -14.65 16.02 -24.62
C ARG A 160 -13.74 17.09 -24.03
N GLY A 161 -14.27 18.30 -23.90
CA GLY A 161 -13.48 19.45 -23.46
C GLY A 161 -14.32 20.66 -23.13
N SER A 162 -13.65 21.79 -22.97
CA SER A 162 -14.27 23.09 -22.77
C SER A 162 -13.44 24.21 -23.37
N VAL A 163 -14.09 25.33 -23.65
CA VAL A 163 -13.44 26.60 -24.03
C VAL A 163 -13.87 27.69 -23.06
N ALA A 164 -12.89 28.41 -22.50
CA ALA A 164 -13.11 29.62 -21.72
C ALA A 164 -12.87 30.85 -22.62
N TYR A 165 -13.74 31.86 -22.56
CA TYR A 165 -13.71 32.95 -23.54
C TYR A 165 -14.09 34.31 -22.95
N ASP A 166 -13.65 35.38 -23.60
CA ASP A 166 -14.05 36.77 -23.34
C ASP A 166 -15.23 37.13 -24.26
N GLU A 167 -16.40 37.29 -23.65
CA GLU A 167 -17.65 37.60 -24.37
C GLU A 167 -17.59 38.90 -25.17
N ASN A 168 -16.74 39.85 -24.77
CA ASN A 168 -16.63 41.16 -25.43
C ASN A 168 -15.77 41.12 -26.70
N LYS A 169 -15.09 40.01 -26.97
CA LYS A 169 -14.17 39.85 -28.10
C LYS A 169 -14.70 38.92 -29.20
N ILE A 170 -15.88 38.32 -29.02
CA ILE A 170 -16.47 37.41 -30.00
C ILE A 170 -16.91 38.21 -31.25
N LYS A 171 -16.35 37.90 -32.44
CA LYS A 171 -16.62 38.69 -33.66
C LYS A 171 -17.02 37.97 -34.94
N ASP A 172 -16.95 36.64 -35.06
CA ASP A 172 -17.87 35.80 -35.88
C ASP A 172 -17.28 34.41 -36.24
N GLY A 173 -17.53 33.41 -35.39
CA GLY A 173 -17.39 32.00 -35.73
C GLY A 173 -16.27 31.25 -35.04
N TYR A 174 -16.27 29.92 -35.24
CA TYR A 174 -15.26 29.02 -34.72
C TYR A 174 -14.90 27.97 -35.76
N GLU A 175 -13.71 27.39 -35.60
CA GLU A 175 -13.19 26.29 -36.40
C GLU A 175 -12.43 25.32 -35.48
N ILE A 176 -12.84 24.06 -35.48
CA ILE A 176 -12.12 22.95 -34.83
C ILE A 176 -11.80 21.94 -35.93
N VAL A 177 -10.52 21.73 -36.22
CA VAL A 177 -10.07 20.90 -37.36
C VAL A 177 -9.14 19.82 -36.87
N CYS A 178 -9.40 18.58 -37.28
CA CYS A 178 -8.44 17.50 -37.15
C CYS A 178 -7.68 17.35 -38.47
N GLU A 179 -6.35 17.41 -38.40
CA GLU A 179 -5.46 17.29 -39.54
C GLU A 179 -4.49 16.12 -39.36
N GLY A 180 -4.17 15.44 -40.46
CA GLY A 180 -3.22 14.35 -40.52
C GLY A 180 -1.98 14.74 -41.33
N SER A 181 -0.80 14.31 -40.87
CA SER A 181 0.45 14.45 -41.63
C SER A 181 1.35 13.22 -41.47
N ASN A 182 2.27 13.04 -42.40
CA ASN A 182 3.30 12.00 -42.38
C ASN A 182 4.73 12.58 -42.34
N ASP A 183 4.89 13.90 -42.51
CA ASP A 183 6.18 14.61 -42.52
C ASP A 183 6.20 15.81 -41.55
N GLY A 184 5.09 16.07 -40.84
CA GLY A 184 4.90 17.22 -39.94
C GLY A 184 4.77 18.58 -40.64
N ASN A 185 4.88 18.63 -41.97
CA ASN A 185 4.95 19.85 -42.77
C ASN A 185 3.77 19.99 -43.72
N THR A 186 3.38 18.88 -44.36
CA THR A 186 2.25 18.79 -45.28
C THR A 186 1.05 18.22 -44.54
N TRP A 187 -0.01 19.02 -44.41
CA TRP A 187 -1.19 18.69 -43.62
C TRP A 187 -2.40 18.40 -44.51
N THR A 188 -3.13 17.33 -44.19
CA THR A 188 -4.42 16.99 -44.79
C THR A 188 -5.52 17.29 -43.77
N GLU A 189 -6.46 18.18 -44.09
CA GLU A 189 -7.68 18.35 -43.29
C GLU A 189 -8.48 17.03 -43.36
N LEU A 190 -8.57 16.33 -42.23
CA LEU A 190 -9.27 15.04 -42.14
C LEU A 190 -10.75 15.27 -41.88
N ALA A 191 -11.07 16.22 -41.01
CA ALA A 191 -12.43 16.65 -40.72
C ALA A 191 -12.42 18.01 -40.01
N ALA A 192 -13.54 18.73 -40.10
CA ALA A 192 -13.70 19.99 -39.41
C ALA A 192 -15.13 20.24 -38.91
N LEU A 193 -15.21 20.92 -37.77
CA LEU A 193 -16.43 21.53 -37.25
C LEU A 193 -16.29 23.05 -37.32
N LYS A 194 -17.04 23.67 -38.23
CA LYS A 194 -17.01 25.12 -38.50
C LYS A 194 -18.42 25.70 -38.37
N GLY A 195 -18.56 26.89 -37.76
CA GLY A 195 -19.88 27.50 -37.58
C GLY A 195 -19.84 29.01 -37.39
N LYS A 196 -20.93 29.69 -37.79
CA LYS A 196 -21.19 31.09 -37.45
C LYS A 196 -21.79 31.13 -36.04
N GLY A 197 -20.98 31.43 -35.02
CA GLY A 197 -21.35 31.36 -33.61
C GLY A 197 -20.24 30.82 -32.73
N MET A 198 -20.60 30.16 -31.63
CA MET A 198 -19.66 29.55 -30.66
C MET A 198 -19.83 28.02 -30.61
N PRO A 199 -18.77 27.25 -30.36
CA PRO A 199 -18.81 25.78 -30.35
C PRO A 199 -19.48 25.22 -29.09
N GLY A 200 -19.97 23.98 -29.17
CA GLY A 200 -20.51 23.26 -28.01
C GLY A 200 -21.69 23.95 -27.32
N LYS A 201 -21.88 23.65 -26.03
CA LYS A 201 -23.00 24.14 -25.21
C LYS A 201 -22.52 25.06 -24.10
N ALA A 202 -23.24 26.16 -23.84
CA ALA A 202 -22.93 27.05 -22.72
C ALA A 202 -22.91 26.27 -21.40
N SER A 203 -21.86 26.44 -20.62
CA SER A 203 -21.72 25.84 -19.29
C SER A 203 -22.27 26.79 -18.23
N LYS A 204 -22.83 26.22 -17.16
CA LYS A 204 -23.13 26.98 -15.94
C LYS A 204 -21.87 27.34 -15.14
N TYR A 205 -20.77 26.64 -15.38
CA TYR A 205 -19.50 26.84 -14.71
C TYR A 205 -18.70 27.92 -15.44
N LYS A 206 -18.08 28.80 -14.67
CA LYS A 206 -17.12 29.79 -15.16
C LYS A 206 -15.71 29.35 -14.78
N ALA A 207 -14.72 29.85 -15.50
CA ALA A 207 -13.34 29.49 -15.24
C ALA A 207 -12.45 30.71 -15.07
N HIS A 208 -11.36 30.53 -14.34
CA HIS A 208 -10.35 31.56 -14.16
C HIS A 208 -9.64 31.82 -15.50
N SER A 209 -9.13 33.04 -15.73
CA SER A 209 -8.41 33.40 -16.96
C SER A 209 -7.08 32.66 -17.16
N ASP A 210 -6.49 32.23 -16.05
CA ASP A 210 -5.38 31.28 -15.99
C ASP A 210 -5.94 29.85 -15.87
N PRO A 211 -5.71 28.96 -16.86
CA PRO A 211 -6.21 27.58 -16.84
C PRO A 211 -5.62 26.72 -15.72
N ASN A 212 -4.54 27.17 -15.08
CA ASN A 212 -3.86 26.46 -14.00
C ASN A 212 -4.35 26.88 -12.60
N LYS A 213 -5.34 27.79 -12.49
CA LYS A 213 -5.90 28.25 -11.21
C LYS A 213 -7.32 27.70 -10.97
N ASN A 214 -7.59 27.30 -9.73
CA ASN A 214 -8.92 26.85 -9.30
C ASN A 214 -9.93 28.02 -9.18
N SER A 215 -11.20 27.73 -9.46
CA SER A 215 -12.28 28.68 -9.82
C SER A 215 -12.83 29.59 -8.71
N TRP A 216 -12.08 29.87 -7.64
CA TRP A 216 -12.57 30.66 -6.49
C TRP A 216 -12.16 32.14 -6.54
N ASP A 217 -11.36 32.54 -7.53
CA ASP A 217 -10.85 33.91 -7.73
C ASP A 217 -11.78 34.68 -8.73
N PRO A 218 -12.13 35.97 -8.52
CA PRO A 218 -13.27 36.63 -9.18
C PRO A 218 -13.13 36.96 -10.68
N GLY A 219 -12.06 36.53 -11.35
CA GLY A 219 -11.92 36.62 -12.80
C GLY A 219 -12.67 35.48 -13.51
N THR A 220 -14.00 35.55 -13.60
CA THR A 220 -14.82 34.42 -14.07
C THR A 220 -15.19 34.53 -15.56
N LEU A 221 -14.36 33.93 -16.43
CA LEU A 221 -14.67 33.80 -17.86
C LEU A 221 -15.83 32.81 -18.06
N PRO A 222 -16.84 33.11 -18.91
CA PRO A 222 -17.82 32.11 -19.33
C PRO A 222 -17.13 30.94 -20.03
N THR A 223 -17.70 29.74 -19.89
CA THR A 223 -17.19 28.54 -20.57
C THR A 223 -18.27 27.85 -21.40
N ARG A 224 -17.83 27.09 -22.42
CA ARG A 224 -18.70 26.19 -23.19
C ARG A 224 -18.11 24.79 -23.19
N MET A 225 -18.96 23.78 -22.98
CA MET A 225 -18.59 22.37 -23.01
C MET A 225 -18.65 21.84 -24.44
N LEU A 226 -17.60 21.12 -24.83
CA LEU A 226 -17.44 20.43 -26.10
C LEU A 226 -17.63 18.93 -25.85
N ASN A 227 -18.47 18.28 -26.65
CA ASN A 227 -18.60 16.83 -26.70
C ASN A 227 -19.00 16.47 -28.13
N GLU A 228 -18.01 16.38 -29.00
CA GLU A 228 -18.22 16.32 -30.44
C GLU A 228 -17.53 15.08 -31.02
N THR A 229 -17.97 14.67 -32.21
CA THR A 229 -17.34 13.60 -32.99
C THR A 229 -17.11 14.13 -34.40
N LEU A 230 -15.86 14.06 -34.86
CA LEU A 230 -15.49 14.39 -36.23
C LEU A 230 -15.21 13.09 -36.98
N THR A 231 -16.03 12.78 -37.98
CA THR A 231 -15.78 11.67 -38.90
C THR A 231 -14.91 12.16 -40.04
N PHE A 232 -13.84 11.42 -40.36
CA PHE A 232 -12.83 11.83 -41.31
C PHE A 232 -13.30 11.59 -42.75
N ASP A 233 -13.25 12.65 -43.56
CA ASP A 233 -13.54 12.62 -45.00
C ASP A 233 -12.46 11.84 -45.77
N GLN A 234 -11.22 11.87 -45.27
CA GLN A 234 -10.07 11.17 -45.83
C GLN A 234 -9.34 10.34 -44.76
N PRO A 235 -9.90 9.19 -44.35
CA PRO A 235 -9.23 8.33 -43.39
C PRO A 235 -7.92 7.80 -43.99
N GLY A 236 -6.84 7.89 -43.24
CA GLY A 236 -5.49 7.51 -43.68
C GLY A 236 -4.60 7.15 -42.50
N GLU A 237 -3.46 6.55 -42.81
CA GLU A 237 -2.40 6.28 -41.84
C GLU A 237 -1.48 7.51 -41.70
N TYR A 238 -1.45 8.09 -40.51
CA TYR A 238 -0.69 9.29 -40.21
C TYR A 238 0.22 9.10 -39.00
N ALA A 239 1.39 9.75 -39.04
CA ALA A 239 2.33 9.84 -37.92
C ALA A 239 2.06 11.10 -37.05
N TYR A 240 1.30 12.05 -37.57
CA TYR A 240 0.98 13.31 -36.89
C TYR A 240 -0.52 13.54 -36.95
N TYR A 241 -1.11 13.78 -35.78
CA TYR A 241 -2.50 14.22 -35.64
C TYR A 241 -2.53 15.58 -34.95
N ARG A 242 -3.03 16.60 -35.65
CA ARG A 242 -3.15 17.97 -35.11
C ARG A 242 -4.60 18.34 -34.94
N MET A 243 -4.99 18.71 -33.72
CA MET A 243 -6.28 19.33 -33.43
C MET A 243 -6.10 20.85 -33.39
N ARG A 244 -6.44 21.54 -34.48
CA ARG A 244 -6.45 23.01 -34.58
C ARG A 244 -7.74 23.58 -33.98
N LEU A 245 -7.59 24.64 -33.20
CA LEU A 245 -8.66 25.25 -32.41
C LEU A 245 -8.65 26.75 -32.67
N LYS A 246 -9.75 27.27 -33.24
CA LYS A 246 -9.85 28.68 -33.59
C LYS A 246 -11.18 29.29 -33.18
N MET A 247 -11.12 30.35 -32.38
CA MET A 247 -12.25 31.19 -32.03
C MET A 247 -11.74 32.52 -31.45
N GLU A 248 -12.09 33.65 -32.08
CA GLU A 248 -11.75 34.98 -31.56
C GLU A 248 -12.40 35.17 -30.18
N GLY A 249 -11.66 35.74 -29.22
CA GLY A 249 -12.08 35.81 -27.82
C GLY A 249 -11.87 34.55 -26.99
N ALA A 250 -11.40 33.42 -27.54
CA ALA A 250 -11.01 32.28 -26.72
C ALA A 250 -9.78 32.62 -25.86
N ALA A 251 -9.92 32.44 -24.54
CA ALA A 251 -8.80 32.58 -23.62
C ALA A 251 -7.96 31.30 -23.61
N TYR A 252 -8.61 30.15 -23.44
CA TYR A 252 -7.96 28.84 -23.57
C TYR A 252 -8.99 27.74 -23.84
N TRP A 253 -8.46 26.60 -24.28
CA TRP A 253 -9.16 25.35 -24.53
C TRP A 253 -8.63 24.28 -23.57
N ALA A 254 -9.49 23.44 -23.03
CA ALA A 254 -9.10 22.32 -22.18
C ALA A 254 -9.81 21.05 -22.63
N PHE A 255 -9.07 19.97 -22.86
CA PHE A 255 -9.63 18.68 -23.28
C PHE A 255 -9.34 17.62 -22.25
N PHE A 256 -10.38 16.84 -21.94
CA PHE A 256 -10.33 15.69 -21.05
C PHE A 256 -10.16 14.39 -21.83
N GLU A 257 -10.68 14.34 -23.06
CA GLU A 257 -10.65 13.16 -23.91
C GLU A 257 -10.38 13.57 -25.35
N MET A 258 -9.54 12.79 -26.03
CA MET A 258 -9.24 12.86 -27.46
C MET A 258 -9.11 11.43 -28.01
N ASN A 259 -10.24 10.75 -28.17
CA ASN A 259 -10.31 9.35 -28.51
C ASN A 259 -10.40 9.15 -30.02
N PHE A 260 -9.42 8.49 -30.60
CA PHE A 260 -9.38 8.14 -32.02
C PHE A 260 -9.96 6.75 -32.24
N TYR A 261 -10.74 6.56 -33.29
CA TYR A 261 -11.35 5.28 -33.61
C TYR A 261 -11.06 4.86 -35.05
N ASN A 262 -11.16 3.56 -35.28
CA ASN A 262 -11.18 2.95 -36.60
C ASN A 262 -12.25 1.86 -36.60
N GLN A 263 -13.28 1.99 -37.45
CA GLN A 263 -14.40 1.06 -37.51
C GLN A 263 -15.05 0.84 -36.13
N ASP A 264 -15.29 1.94 -35.41
CA ASP A 264 -15.83 1.98 -34.05
C ASP A 264 -14.96 1.33 -32.96
N LYS A 265 -13.79 0.78 -33.29
CA LYS A 265 -12.81 0.31 -32.31
C LYS A 265 -11.93 1.49 -31.86
N LEU A 266 -11.84 1.68 -30.56
CA LEU A 266 -10.92 2.66 -29.96
C LEU A 266 -9.47 2.29 -30.31
N ILE A 267 -8.71 3.28 -30.75
CA ILE A 267 -7.27 3.17 -30.98
C ILE A 267 -6.57 3.57 -29.68
N ASP A 268 -5.88 2.62 -29.07
CA ASP A 268 -4.99 2.89 -27.95
C ASP A 268 -3.76 3.65 -28.48
N LEU A 269 -3.63 4.93 -28.15
CA LEU A 269 -2.48 5.75 -28.54
C LEU A 269 -1.35 5.72 -27.50
N LEU A 270 -1.50 4.97 -26.40
CA LEU A 270 -0.48 4.91 -25.36
C LEU A 270 0.78 4.17 -25.87
N PRO A 271 1.98 4.72 -25.68
CA PRO A 271 3.22 4.02 -26.06
C PRO A 271 3.42 2.69 -25.33
N SER A 272 2.82 2.52 -24.14
CA SER A 272 2.99 1.34 -23.29
C SER A 272 2.49 0.05 -23.91
N LYS A 273 1.69 0.10 -24.98
CA LYS A 273 1.29 -1.08 -25.76
C LYS A 273 2.45 -1.69 -26.57
N PHE A 274 3.50 -0.92 -26.84
CA PHE A 274 4.67 -1.36 -27.58
C PHE A 274 5.80 -1.73 -26.63
N PHE A 275 6.27 -2.96 -26.73
CA PHE A 275 7.49 -3.38 -26.04
C PHE A 275 8.67 -3.36 -27.01
N ASN A 276 9.66 -2.52 -26.70
CA ASN A 276 10.99 -2.54 -27.30
C ASN A 276 12.01 -2.49 -26.16
N SER A 277 12.88 -3.49 -26.07
CA SER A 277 13.92 -3.49 -25.03
C SER A 277 15.03 -2.50 -25.37
N ALA A 278 14.85 -1.26 -24.90
CA ALA A 278 15.85 -0.21 -24.99
C ALA A 278 15.61 0.90 -23.96
N TRP A 279 16.70 1.42 -23.40
CA TRP A 279 16.71 2.70 -22.70
C TRP A 279 16.88 3.85 -23.70
N MET A 280 16.18 4.97 -23.47
CA MET A 280 16.32 6.20 -24.23
C MET A 280 16.50 7.39 -23.29
N SER A 281 17.61 8.12 -23.45
CA SER A 281 17.87 9.33 -22.66
C SER A 281 16.82 10.39 -22.86
N ALA A 282 16.60 11.29 -21.89
CA ALA A 282 15.69 12.41 -22.06
C ALA A 282 16.29 13.55 -22.90
N THR A 283 17.62 13.71 -22.85
CA THR A 283 18.34 14.76 -23.60
C THR A 283 19.43 14.18 -24.51
N THR A 284 20.05 15.04 -25.31
CA THR A 284 21.22 14.74 -26.14
C THR A 284 22.54 15.14 -25.47
N GLY A 285 22.48 15.64 -24.23
CA GLY A 285 23.63 16.17 -23.49
C GLY A 285 24.50 15.08 -22.85
N GLU A 286 25.07 15.41 -21.68
CA GLU A 286 25.76 14.42 -20.86
C GLU A 286 24.72 13.54 -20.13
N GLU A 287 24.82 12.23 -20.35
CA GLU A 287 23.89 11.25 -19.81
C GLU A 287 24.66 10.04 -19.29
N TRP A 288 24.06 9.25 -18.42
CA TRP A 288 24.67 8.02 -17.94
C TRP A 288 23.64 6.93 -17.68
N VAL A 289 24.10 5.69 -17.82
CA VAL A 289 23.42 4.49 -17.35
C VAL A 289 24.43 3.66 -16.58
N TYR A 290 24.06 3.17 -15.39
CA TYR A 290 24.89 2.23 -14.66
C TYR A 290 24.13 0.99 -14.22
N VAL A 291 24.86 -0.11 -14.08
CA VAL A 291 24.36 -1.40 -13.62
C VAL A 291 24.95 -1.68 -12.23
N ASP A 292 24.10 -2.07 -11.28
CA ASP A 292 24.53 -2.68 -10.01
C ASP A 292 24.67 -4.19 -10.22
N LEU A 293 25.90 -4.70 -10.28
CA LEU A 293 26.18 -6.12 -10.46
C LEU A 293 25.75 -6.97 -9.25
N GLY A 294 25.33 -6.33 -8.16
CA GLY A 294 24.84 -6.93 -6.91
C GLY A 294 25.94 -7.47 -6.01
N SER A 295 27.16 -7.60 -6.50
CA SER A 295 28.35 -8.03 -5.74
C SER A 295 29.62 -7.48 -6.39
N GLN A 296 30.68 -7.35 -5.62
CA GLN A 296 31.98 -6.97 -6.19
C GLN A 296 32.46 -8.04 -7.17
N SER A 297 32.70 -7.64 -8.41
CA SER A 297 32.96 -8.53 -9.53
C SER A 297 34.21 -8.14 -10.31
N GLU A 298 34.80 -9.10 -11.02
CA GLU A 298 35.94 -8.88 -11.93
C GLU A 298 35.51 -9.15 -13.37
N PHE A 299 35.79 -8.22 -14.27
CA PHE A 299 35.36 -8.29 -15.67
C PHE A 299 36.43 -7.72 -16.60
N ASP A 300 36.48 -8.25 -17.82
CA ASP A 300 37.53 -7.92 -18.80
C ASP A 300 36.98 -7.36 -20.12
N LYS A 301 35.65 -7.26 -20.22
CA LYS A 301 34.98 -6.81 -21.44
C LYS A 301 33.61 -6.25 -21.13
N VAL A 302 33.27 -5.15 -21.80
CA VAL A 302 31.92 -4.59 -21.85
C VAL A 302 31.46 -4.57 -23.30
N LYS A 303 30.24 -5.02 -23.56
CA LYS A 303 29.58 -4.90 -24.86
C LYS A 303 28.38 -3.97 -24.74
N LEU A 304 28.27 -3.04 -25.68
CA LEU A 304 27.15 -2.10 -25.74
C LEU A 304 26.43 -2.28 -27.07
N HIS A 305 25.14 -2.59 -26.99
CA HIS A 305 24.26 -2.75 -28.15
C HIS A 305 23.43 -1.48 -28.33
N TRP A 306 23.81 -0.65 -29.29
CA TRP A 306 23.20 0.65 -29.57
C TRP A 306 22.13 0.57 -30.65
N ILE A 307 21.10 1.41 -30.49
CA ILE A 307 20.17 1.80 -31.55
C ILE A 307 20.51 3.21 -32.04
N ASN A 308 20.83 4.13 -31.12
CA ASN A 308 21.44 5.42 -31.42
C ASN A 308 22.61 5.68 -30.46
N LYS A 309 23.83 5.67 -31.00
CA LYS A 309 25.03 5.52 -30.18
C LYS A 309 25.61 6.82 -29.63
N ALA A 310 26.36 6.70 -28.55
CA ALA A 310 27.34 7.70 -28.15
C ALA A 310 28.65 7.50 -28.94
N ILE A 311 29.19 8.58 -29.51
CA ILE A 311 30.51 8.58 -30.19
C ILE A 311 31.63 9.11 -29.29
N LYS A 312 31.28 9.69 -28.13
CA LYS A 312 32.22 10.13 -27.11
C LYS A 312 31.64 9.83 -25.73
N GLY A 313 32.50 9.32 -24.85
CA GLY A 313 32.11 8.93 -23.50
C GLY A 313 33.11 7.97 -22.88
N LYS A 314 32.74 7.36 -21.74
CA LYS A 314 33.61 6.53 -20.92
C LYS A 314 32.87 5.33 -20.32
N ILE A 315 33.62 4.27 -20.06
CA ILE A 315 33.23 3.21 -19.13
C ILE A 315 33.88 3.51 -17.78
N GLN A 316 33.08 3.49 -16.73
CA GLN A 316 33.50 3.74 -15.36
C GLN A 316 33.11 2.58 -14.44
N VAL A 317 33.83 2.47 -13.33
CA VAL A 317 33.56 1.47 -12.29
C VAL A 317 33.53 2.13 -10.91
N SER A 318 32.74 1.57 -10.00
CA SER A 318 32.64 2.01 -8.61
C SER A 318 32.35 0.84 -7.66
N ASP A 319 32.72 1.00 -6.39
CA ASP A 319 32.31 0.11 -5.30
C ASP A 319 31.08 0.65 -4.54
N ASP A 320 30.73 1.94 -4.68
CA ASP A 320 29.72 2.64 -3.86
C ASP A 320 28.69 3.48 -4.67
N ALA A 321 28.80 3.47 -6.00
CA ALA A 321 28.03 4.28 -6.95
C ALA A 321 28.17 5.81 -6.80
N LYS A 322 29.12 6.27 -5.97
CA LYS A 322 29.40 7.69 -5.72
C LYS A 322 30.77 8.09 -6.26
N GLN A 323 31.79 7.31 -5.95
CA GLN A 323 33.16 7.51 -6.44
C GLN A 323 33.39 6.64 -7.67
N TRP A 324 33.60 7.28 -8.82
CA TRP A 324 33.72 6.61 -10.11
C TRP A 324 35.13 6.73 -10.68
N VAL A 325 35.64 5.64 -11.23
CA VAL A 325 36.96 5.56 -11.88
C VAL A 325 36.79 5.26 -13.35
N ASP A 326 37.38 6.10 -14.21
CA ASP A 326 37.45 5.90 -15.66
C ASP A 326 38.35 4.69 -15.98
N ILE A 327 37.82 3.69 -16.71
CA ILE A 327 38.57 2.47 -17.05
C ILE A 327 38.70 2.22 -18.57
N ALA A 328 37.85 2.84 -19.39
CA ALA A 328 37.97 2.84 -20.85
C ALA A 328 37.22 4.04 -21.46
N ASN A 329 37.58 4.42 -22.69
CA ASN A 329 36.80 5.37 -23.50
C ASN A 329 35.85 4.61 -24.43
N LEU A 330 34.70 5.21 -24.76
CA LEU A 330 33.81 4.68 -25.79
C LEU A 330 34.47 4.80 -27.19
N PRO A 331 34.31 3.79 -28.07
CA PRO A 331 34.88 3.83 -29.41
C PRO A 331 34.02 4.73 -30.31
N GLY A 332 34.56 5.86 -30.75
CA GLY A 332 33.87 6.83 -31.62
C GLY A 332 33.69 6.41 -33.08
N GLY A 333 33.52 5.12 -33.36
CA GLY A 333 33.20 4.60 -34.70
C GLY A 333 31.69 4.45 -34.93
N ASP A 334 31.27 4.07 -36.14
CA ASP A 334 29.86 4.05 -36.55
C ASP A 334 29.12 2.72 -36.27
N ALA A 335 29.81 1.70 -35.74
CA ALA A 335 29.19 0.41 -35.45
C ALA A 335 28.23 0.51 -34.25
N ASN A 336 27.08 -0.18 -34.37
CA ASN A 336 26.08 -0.26 -33.30
C ASN A 336 26.41 -1.29 -32.20
N LEU A 337 27.45 -2.10 -32.39
CA LEU A 337 28.00 -2.95 -31.34
C LEU A 337 29.41 -2.45 -30.99
N ASP A 338 29.57 -2.00 -29.75
CA ASP A 338 30.88 -1.68 -29.21
C ASP A 338 31.36 -2.84 -28.34
N GLU A 339 32.44 -3.52 -28.74
CA GLU A 339 33.14 -4.49 -27.88
C GLU A 339 34.39 -3.87 -27.27
N ILE A 340 34.32 -3.53 -25.98
CA ILE A 340 35.37 -2.79 -25.28
C ILE A 340 36.13 -3.74 -24.36
N LYS A 341 37.38 -4.05 -24.72
CA LYS A 341 38.31 -4.80 -23.85
C LYS A 341 38.88 -3.88 -22.78
N LEU A 342 38.80 -4.29 -21.52
CA LEU A 342 39.24 -3.50 -20.38
C LEU A 342 39.63 -4.40 -19.20
N LYS A 343 39.97 -3.82 -18.06
CA LYS A 343 40.11 -4.56 -16.80
C LYS A 343 39.39 -3.80 -15.71
N GLY A 344 38.24 -4.31 -15.28
CA GLY A 344 37.41 -3.71 -14.26
C GLY A 344 37.32 -4.60 -13.01
N LYS A 345 37.28 -3.94 -11.85
CA LYS A 345 36.93 -4.55 -10.57
C LYS A 345 36.07 -3.58 -9.79
N GLY A 346 34.86 -4.01 -9.43
CA GLY A 346 33.93 -3.22 -8.65
C GLY A 346 32.53 -3.81 -8.66
N ARG A 347 31.59 -3.16 -7.98
CA ARG A 347 30.19 -3.57 -7.94
C ARG A 347 29.34 -2.88 -9.01
N TYR A 348 29.65 -1.63 -9.33
CA TYR A 348 28.87 -0.83 -10.27
C TYR A 348 29.66 -0.56 -11.55
N VAL A 349 29.01 -0.66 -12.70
CA VAL A 349 29.59 -0.34 -14.01
C VAL A 349 28.73 0.72 -14.68
N ARG A 350 29.33 1.84 -15.07
CA ARG A 350 28.64 2.98 -15.69
C ARG A 350 29.13 3.24 -17.10
N VAL A 351 28.18 3.45 -18.01
CA VAL A 351 28.39 4.05 -19.32
C VAL A 351 28.09 5.53 -19.19
N TRP A 352 29.12 6.36 -19.27
CA TRP A 352 29.02 7.82 -19.28
C TRP A 352 29.08 8.31 -20.73
N MET A 353 28.06 9.02 -21.19
CA MET A 353 27.91 9.47 -22.56
C MET A 353 28.03 10.99 -22.64
N GLU A 354 28.89 11.48 -23.54
CA GLU A 354 29.20 12.91 -23.67
C GLU A 354 28.72 13.50 -25.00
N GLN A 355 28.63 12.68 -26.05
CA GLN A 355 28.21 13.14 -27.37
C GLN A 355 27.50 12.03 -28.16
N PRO A 356 26.27 12.26 -28.68
CA PRO A 356 25.57 11.33 -29.56
C PRO A 356 26.14 11.36 -30.98
N ALA A 357 25.86 10.31 -31.76
CA ALA A 357 26.27 10.20 -33.16
C ALA A 357 25.59 11.22 -34.09
N ASN A 358 24.45 11.78 -33.67
CA ASN A 358 23.61 12.71 -34.41
C ASN A 358 22.83 13.60 -33.42
N ASP A 359 21.94 14.46 -33.92
CA ASP A 359 21.10 15.33 -33.08
C ASP A 359 19.99 14.57 -32.31
N GLY A 360 19.99 13.25 -32.35
CA GLY A 360 19.07 12.37 -31.64
C GLY A 360 19.55 11.97 -30.25
N ARG A 361 18.62 11.45 -29.44
CA ARG A 361 18.85 10.97 -28.07
C ARG A 361 19.62 9.65 -28.06
N TYR A 362 20.37 9.36 -27.01
CA TYR A 362 21.03 8.05 -26.89
C TYR A 362 19.96 6.97 -26.76
N ILE A 363 20.13 5.87 -27.48
CA ILE A 363 19.26 4.70 -27.38
C ILE A 363 20.15 3.46 -27.28
N LEU A 364 20.08 2.79 -26.14
CA LEU A 364 20.90 1.63 -25.79
C LEU A 364 19.99 0.46 -25.47
N SER A 365 20.18 -0.66 -26.16
CA SER A 365 19.36 -1.87 -25.99
C SER A 365 19.89 -2.77 -24.88
N GLU A 366 21.20 -3.02 -24.81
CA GLU A 366 21.77 -3.97 -23.83
C GLU A 366 23.22 -3.57 -23.46
N ILE A 367 23.56 -3.80 -22.19
CA ILE A 367 24.89 -3.70 -21.62
C ILE A 367 25.30 -5.09 -21.14
N GLU A 368 26.23 -5.74 -21.84
CA GLU A 368 26.84 -6.98 -21.35
C GLU A 368 28.16 -6.66 -20.64
N VAL A 369 28.26 -7.02 -19.36
CA VAL A 369 29.52 -6.98 -18.61
C VAL A 369 30.05 -8.41 -18.51
N MET A 370 31.10 -8.75 -19.24
CA MET A 370 31.60 -10.13 -19.29
C MET A 370 32.67 -10.36 -18.22
N GLY A 371 32.37 -11.23 -17.26
CA GLY A 371 33.22 -11.44 -16.10
C GLY A 371 32.74 -12.54 -15.16
N LYS A 372 33.20 -12.46 -13.91
CA LYS A 372 32.93 -13.38 -12.79
C LYS A 372 32.56 -12.57 -11.55
N GLY A 373 31.69 -13.12 -10.71
CA GLY A 373 31.30 -12.53 -9.43
C GLY A 373 29.79 -12.34 -9.28
N GLY A 374 29.13 -11.73 -10.27
CA GLY A 374 27.71 -11.34 -10.21
C GLY A 374 26.76 -12.37 -9.59
N LEU A 375 25.60 -11.90 -9.14
CA LEU A 375 24.65 -12.74 -8.40
C LEU A 375 23.90 -13.74 -9.29
N LEU A 376 23.58 -14.90 -8.73
CA LEU A 376 22.64 -15.88 -9.28
C LEU A 376 21.53 -16.16 -8.27
N ALA A 377 20.30 -16.28 -8.77
CA ALA A 377 19.14 -16.64 -7.97
C ALA A 377 19.08 -18.15 -7.75
N GLN A 378 18.90 -18.55 -6.49
CA GLN A 378 18.61 -19.93 -6.08
C GLN A 378 17.19 -19.97 -5.50
N PRO A 379 16.30 -20.84 -6.03
CA PRO A 379 14.92 -20.92 -5.56
C PRO A 379 14.83 -21.26 -4.07
N ALA A 380 13.80 -20.73 -3.40
CA ALA A 380 13.44 -21.18 -2.07
C ALA A 380 12.92 -22.62 -2.12
N ALA A 381 13.22 -23.42 -1.09
CA ALA A 381 12.64 -24.75 -0.97
C ALA A 381 11.12 -24.65 -0.73
N ALA A 382 10.36 -25.58 -1.29
CA ALA A 382 8.93 -25.71 -0.99
C ALA A 382 8.73 -26.23 0.45
N PRO A 383 7.62 -25.86 1.12
CA PRO A 383 7.23 -26.44 2.41
C PRO A 383 7.09 -27.97 2.35
N ALA A 384 7.23 -28.62 3.50
CA ALA A 384 7.00 -30.06 3.60
C ALA A 384 5.52 -30.41 3.38
N SER A 385 5.26 -31.46 2.60
CA SER A 385 3.91 -31.99 2.38
C SER A 385 3.32 -32.61 3.65
N THR A 386 2.02 -32.46 3.85
CA THR A 386 1.25 -33.22 4.84
C THR A 386 0.61 -34.45 4.19
N LYS A 387 -0.19 -35.21 4.95
CA LYS A 387 -0.88 -36.40 4.43
C LYS A 387 -1.96 -36.05 3.38
N ASP A 388 -2.56 -34.86 3.46
CA ASP A 388 -3.72 -34.46 2.65
C ASP A 388 -3.45 -33.19 1.82
N GLU A 389 -2.30 -32.52 2.02
CA GLU A 389 -1.95 -31.25 1.34
C GLU A 389 -0.48 -31.22 0.90
N ILE A 390 -0.24 -30.75 -0.33
CA ILE A 390 1.06 -30.35 -0.85
C ILE A 390 1.00 -28.85 -1.18
N ARG A 391 1.72 -28.03 -0.42
CA ARG A 391 1.87 -26.60 -0.75
C ARG A 391 2.85 -26.42 -1.88
N LEU A 392 2.47 -25.60 -2.85
CA LEU A 392 3.29 -25.21 -3.99
C LEU A 392 3.82 -23.77 -3.83
N SER A 393 3.81 -23.21 -2.62
CA SER A 393 4.52 -21.96 -2.31
C SER A 393 6.03 -22.24 -2.30
N GLY A 394 6.84 -21.33 -2.85
CA GLY A 394 8.26 -21.60 -3.11
C GLY A 394 8.47 -22.75 -4.09
N GLY A 395 9.60 -23.45 -4.01
CA GLY A 395 9.92 -24.51 -4.96
C GLY A 395 10.53 -23.97 -6.25
N ASN A 396 10.26 -24.63 -7.38
CA ASN A 396 10.95 -24.39 -8.64
C ASN A 396 10.15 -23.49 -9.61
N TRP A 397 9.27 -22.63 -9.09
CA TRP A 397 8.54 -21.69 -9.93
C TRP A 397 9.49 -20.85 -10.78
N LYS A 398 9.15 -20.77 -12.05
CA LYS A 398 9.81 -19.91 -13.02
C LYS A 398 8.80 -19.03 -13.73
N VAL A 399 9.23 -17.84 -14.12
CA VAL A 399 8.39 -16.89 -14.86
C VAL A 399 9.11 -16.37 -16.11
N GLN A 400 8.34 -16.16 -17.18
CA GLN A 400 8.80 -15.53 -18.42
C GLN A 400 7.69 -14.67 -19.03
N ARG A 401 8.08 -13.54 -19.62
CA ARG A 401 7.20 -12.66 -20.40
C ARG A 401 6.62 -13.46 -21.57
N ALA A 402 5.30 -13.42 -21.77
CA ALA A 402 4.63 -14.30 -22.71
C ALA A 402 5.07 -14.11 -24.18
N SER A 403 5.52 -12.91 -24.60
CA SER A 403 6.04 -12.70 -25.96
C SER A 403 7.30 -13.50 -26.26
N GLU A 404 8.08 -13.82 -25.23
CA GLU A 404 9.36 -14.53 -25.37
C GLU A 404 9.16 -16.05 -25.39
N VAL A 405 7.90 -16.51 -25.32
CA VAL A 405 7.53 -17.92 -25.29
C VAL A 405 6.68 -18.25 -26.52
N THR A 406 7.22 -19.10 -27.39
CA THR A 406 6.51 -19.57 -28.59
C THR A 406 5.69 -20.84 -28.37
N ALA A 407 5.95 -21.55 -27.26
CA ALA A 407 5.27 -22.79 -26.89
C ALA A 407 3.86 -22.55 -26.36
N SER A 408 2.94 -23.50 -26.58
CA SER A 408 1.59 -23.46 -26.01
C SER A 408 1.57 -23.84 -24.52
N GLY A 409 0.49 -23.53 -23.80
CA GLY A 409 0.32 -23.94 -22.40
C GLY A 409 0.39 -25.47 -22.20
N GLU A 410 -0.12 -26.24 -23.16
CA GLU A 410 0.00 -27.70 -23.20
C GLU A 410 1.43 -28.19 -23.43
N GLU A 411 2.29 -27.40 -24.07
CA GLU A 411 3.69 -27.74 -24.23
C GLU A 411 4.48 -27.36 -22.98
N ILE A 412 4.26 -26.15 -22.45
CA ILE A 412 4.94 -25.62 -21.25
C ILE A 412 4.70 -26.51 -20.02
N SER A 413 3.47 -27.03 -19.88
CA SER A 413 3.05 -27.91 -18.77
C SER A 413 3.49 -29.37 -18.94
N LYS A 414 4.42 -29.70 -19.85
CA LYS A 414 5.00 -31.05 -19.96
C LYS A 414 6.37 -31.14 -19.28
N PRO A 415 6.73 -32.30 -18.70
CA PRO A 415 8.08 -32.56 -18.18
C PRO A 415 9.19 -32.44 -19.23
N SER A 416 8.87 -32.58 -20.52
CA SER A 416 9.83 -32.48 -21.63
C SER A 416 10.17 -31.03 -22.02
N PHE A 417 9.40 -30.04 -21.57
CA PHE A 417 9.67 -28.64 -21.86
C PHE A 417 10.81 -28.13 -20.98
N SER A 418 11.79 -27.47 -21.61
CA SER A 418 12.91 -26.83 -20.92
C SER A 418 12.67 -25.32 -20.84
N PRO A 419 12.45 -24.75 -19.65
CA PRO A 419 12.24 -23.31 -19.47
C PRO A 419 13.59 -22.56 -19.51
N GLU A 420 14.24 -22.54 -20.67
CA GLU A 420 15.51 -21.83 -20.89
C GLU A 420 15.30 -20.32 -20.79
N ASN A 421 16.21 -19.62 -20.10
CA ASN A 421 16.15 -18.18 -19.84
C ASN A 421 14.94 -17.69 -19.01
N TRP A 422 14.17 -18.59 -18.42
CA TRP A 422 13.13 -18.19 -17.46
C TRP A 422 13.75 -17.90 -16.10
N ILE A 423 13.27 -16.85 -15.43
CA ILE A 423 13.78 -16.46 -14.13
C ILE A 423 13.11 -17.26 -13.02
N VAL A 424 13.75 -17.37 -11.86
CA VAL A 424 13.11 -17.91 -10.65
C VAL A 424 12.03 -16.93 -10.18
N ALA A 425 10.82 -17.43 -9.97
CA ALA A 425 9.69 -16.62 -9.52
C ALA A 425 9.49 -16.71 -8.01
N THR A 426 8.88 -15.68 -7.43
CA THR A 426 8.37 -15.70 -6.05
C THR A 426 6.88 -16.01 -6.09
N VAL A 427 6.47 -17.12 -5.49
CA VAL A 427 5.06 -17.51 -5.34
C VAL A 427 4.82 -17.92 -3.88
N PRO A 428 3.85 -17.33 -3.18
CA PRO A 428 2.98 -16.21 -3.62
C PRO A 428 3.75 -14.88 -3.81
N GLY A 429 3.44 -14.14 -4.87
CA GLY A 429 4.03 -12.85 -5.22
C GLY A 429 3.64 -12.34 -6.62
N THR A 430 3.75 -11.03 -6.83
CA THR A 430 3.54 -10.42 -8.14
C THR A 430 4.70 -10.72 -9.11
N VAL A 431 4.47 -10.48 -10.41
CA VAL A 431 5.56 -10.48 -11.42
C VAL A 431 6.63 -9.48 -11.02
N LEU A 432 6.26 -8.27 -10.59
CA LEU A 432 7.20 -7.24 -10.17
C LEU A 432 8.03 -7.69 -8.95
N SER A 433 7.41 -8.31 -7.94
CA SER A 433 8.12 -8.92 -6.81
C SER A 433 9.13 -9.98 -7.25
N SER A 434 8.79 -10.81 -8.24
CA SER A 434 9.71 -11.82 -8.76
C SER A 434 10.97 -11.21 -9.36
N TYR A 435 10.84 -10.17 -10.19
CA TYR A 435 11.98 -9.45 -10.76
C TYR A 435 12.79 -8.67 -9.72
N LYS A 436 12.12 -8.09 -8.71
CA LYS A 436 12.78 -7.42 -7.58
C LYS A 436 13.64 -8.42 -6.80
N ASN A 437 13.07 -9.57 -6.47
CA ASN A 437 13.71 -10.55 -5.58
C ASN A 437 14.89 -11.27 -6.24
N ILE A 438 14.92 -11.39 -7.57
CA ILE A 438 16.14 -11.83 -8.25
C ILE A 438 17.18 -10.71 -8.37
N GLY A 439 16.85 -9.45 -8.04
CA GLY A 439 17.73 -8.28 -8.18
C GLY A 439 17.85 -7.74 -9.60
N ALA A 440 16.83 -7.96 -10.44
CA ALA A 440 16.76 -7.44 -11.81
C ALA A 440 16.22 -6.01 -11.89
N ILE A 441 15.52 -5.57 -10.85
CA ILE A 441 15.00 -4.20 -10.73
C ILE A 441 15.38 -3.62 -9.38
N PRO A 442 15.60 -2.29 -9.30
CA PRO A 442 15.85 -1.64 -8.02
C PRO A 442 14.63 -1.74 -7.09
N ASN A 443 14.83 -1.57 -5.79
CA ASN A 443 13.72 -1.59 -4.83
C ASN A 443 12.73 -0.45 -5.15
N PRO A 444 11.49 -0.73 -5.60
CA PRO A 444 10.56 0.30 -6.06
C PRO A 444 10.12 1.26 -4.94
N ASN A 445 10.26 0.85 -3.67
CA ASN A 445 9.84 1.63 -2.52
C ASN A 445 10.91 2.63 -2.03
N TYR A 446 12.05 2.76 -2.73
CA TYR A 446 13.13 3.67 -2.36
C TYR A 446 13.27 4.80 -3.37
N ALA A 447 13.30 6.05 -2.89
CA ALA A 447 13.50 7.26 -3.68
C ALA A 447 12.59 7.29 -4.92
N ASP A 448 13.17 7.48 -6.11
CA ASP A 448 12.47 7.48 -7.39
C ASP A 448 12.73 6.20 -8.22
N ASN A 449 13.08 5.09 -7.57
CA ASN A 449 13.45 3.84 -8.25
C ASN A 449 12.35 3.29 -9.16
N LEU A 450 11.07 3.58 -8.92
CA LEU A 450 9.97 3.25 -9.83
C LEU A 450 10.15 3.84 -11.24
N MET A 451 10.89 4.94 -11.38
CA MET A 451 11.20 5.59 -12.65
C MET A 451 12.30 4.87 -13.46
N GLN A 452 12.97 3.89 -12.85
CA GLN A 452 13.98 3.07 -13.52
C GLN A 452 13.37 1.82 -14.17
N ILE A 453 12.10 1.53 -13.91
CA ILE A 453 11.41 0.28 -14.28
C ILE A 453 10.42 0.55 -15.43
N SER A 454 10.49 -0.25 -16.49
CA SER A 454 9.72 -0.03 -17.72
C SER A 454 8.26 -0.47 -17.58
N GLU A 455 7.30 0.41 -17.90
CA GLU A 455 5.89 0.03 -17.94
C GLU A 455 5.58 -0.98 -19.06
N SER A 456 6.13 -0.79 -20.27
CA SER A 456 5.85 -1.68 -21.42
C SER A 456 6.39 -3.09 -21.24
N PHE A 457 7.44 -3.27 -20.43
CA PHE A 457 7.93 -4.60 -20.06
C PHE A 457 6.87 -5.37 -19.25
N PHE A 458 6.31 -4.73 -18.23
CA PHE A 458 5.31 -5.34 -17.33
C PHE A 458 3.86 -5.24 -17.85
N ASN A 459 3.59 -4.45 -18.89
CA ASN A 459 2.33 -4.46 -19.64
C ASN A 459 2.26 -5.70 -20.56
N SER A 460 2.32 -6.90 -19.99
CA SER A 460 2.31 -8.16 -20.73
C SER A 460 1.63 -9.29 -19.98
N ASN A 461 1.24 -10.33 -20.71
CA ASN A 461 0.97 -11.63 -20.11
C ASN A 461 2.29 -12.25 -19.65
N PHE A 462 2.24 -13.12 -18.65
CA PHE A 462 3.40 -13.84 -18.14
C PHE A 462 3.07 -15.31 -17.94
N TRP A 463 3.98 -16.20 -18.35
CA TRP A 463 3.90 -17.61 -18.06
C TRP A 463 4.63 -17.91 -16.76
N TYR A 464 3.94 -18.58 -15.84
CA TYR A 464 4.51 -19.23 -14.68
C TYR A 464 4.56 -20.74 -14.91
N ARG A 465 5.60 -21.40 -14.42
CA ARG A 465 5.76 -22.86 -14.50
C ARG A 465 6.43 -23.39 -13.23
N ASP A 466 5.90 -24.48 -12.69
CA ASP A 466 6.54 -25.21 -11.60
C ASP A 466 6.52 -26.73 -11.85
N GLU A 467 7.49 -27.42 -11.24
CA GLU A 467 7.58 -28.88 -11.22
C GLU A 467 7.53 -29.36 -9.77
N PHE A 468 6.56 -30.23 -9.48
CA PHE A 468 6.34 -30.76 -8.13
C PHE A 468 6.18 -32.27 -8.15
N GLU A 469 6.49 -32.90 -7.02
CA GLU A 469 6.44 -34.34 -6.83
C GLU A 469 5.21 -34.72 -6.01
N VAL A 470 4.47 -35.73 -6.47
CA VAL A 470 3.32 -36.29 -5.77
C VAL A 470 3.67 -37.70 -5.29
N PRO A 471 3.74 -37.94 -3.96
CA PRO A 471 4.09 -39.26 -3.43
C PRO A 471 3.10 -40.35 -3.86
N GLU A 472 3.60 -41.57 -4.01
CA GLU A 472 2.75 -42.74 -4.21
C GLU A 472 1.81 -42.90 -3.01
N GLY A 473 0.51 -43.08 -3.26
CA GLY A 473 -0.50 -43.19 -2.22
C GLY A 473 -0.97 -41.86 -1.60
N PHE A 474 -0.52 -40.70 -2.10
CA PHE A 474 -1.04 -39.39 -1.67
C PHE A 474 -2.52 -39.20 -2.02
N LYS A 475 -2.91 -39.66 -3.22
CA LYS A 475 -4.31 -39.61 -3.68
C LYS A 475 -5.18 -40.54 -2.83
N GLN A 476 -6.18 -39.96 -2.19
CA GLN A 476 -7.32 -40.69 -1.63
C GLN A 476 -8.28 -41.05 -2.77
N ASP A 477 -9.45 -40.41 -2.87
CA ASP A 477 -10.37 -40.59 -4.02
C ASP A 477 -10.20 -39.45 -5.04
N ARG A 478 -10.01 -38.22 -4.57
CA ARG A 478 -10.00 -36.98 -5.36
C ARG A 478 -8.75 -36.13 -5.07
N LEU A 479 -8.33 -35.37 -6.08
CA LEU A 479 -7.26 -34.38 -5.98
C LEU A 479 -7.74 -33.04 -6.53
N PHE A 480 -7.50 -31.95 -5.80
CA PHE A 480 -7.83 -30.60 -6.23
C PHE A 480 -6.60 -29.70 -6.25
N LEU A 481 -6.38 -28.99 -7.35
CA LEU A 481 -5.39 -27.92 -7.42
C LEU A 481 -6.10 -26.60 -7.11
N ASN A 482 -5.60 -25.91 -6.09
CA ASN A 482 -6.21 -24.72 -5.52
C ASN A 482 -5.32 -23.50 -5.71
N PHE A 483 -5.94 -22.36 -5.98
CA PHE A 483 -5.34 -21.03 -6.06
C PHE A 483 -6.19 -20.09 -5.21
N ASP A 484 -5.61 -19.50 -4.17
CA ASP A 484 -6.34 -18.59 -3.28
C ASP A 484 -6.46 -17.17 -3.86
N GLY A 485 -5.63 -16.82 -4.86
CA GLY A 485 -5.63 -15.50 -5.50
C GLY A 485 -4.67 -15.36 -6.68
N ILE A 486 -5.16 -14.82 -7.79
CA ILE A 486 -4.39 -14.45 -8.98
C ILE A 486 -4.85 -13.10 -9.48
N ASN A 487 -3.94 -12.24 -9.94
CA ASN A 487 -4.30 -11.00 -10.61
C ASN A 487 -3.72 -10.96 -12.05
N TRP A 488 -4.47 -10.64 -13.11
CA TRP A 488 -5.92 -10.36 -13.11
C TRP A 488 -6.78 -11.55 -13.52
N LYS A 489 -6.40 -12.24 -14.60
CA LYS A 489 -7.02 -13.49 -15.06
C LYS A 489 -5.94 -14.53 -15.33
N ALA A 490 -6.30 -15.81 -15.36
CA ALA A 490 -5.34 -16.84 -15.74
C ALA A 490 -5.92 -18.02 -16.51
N ASN A 491 -5.12 -18.57 -17.43
CA ASN A 491 -5.33 -19.90 -17.99
C ASN A 491 -4.42 -20.90 -17.25
N VAL A 492 -4.98 -22.00 -16.76
CA VAL A 492 -4.22 -23.00 -15.98
C VAL A 492 -4.09 -24.30 -16.76
N TYR A 493 -2.88 -24.86 -16.76
CA TYR A 493 -2.53 -26.10 -17.44
C TYR A 493 -1.78 -27.04 -16.49
N LEU A 494 -2.00 -28.34 -16.63
CA LEU A 494 -1.36 -29.38 -15.84
C LEU A 494 -1.04 -30.59 -16.74
N ASN A 495 0.22 -31.03 -16.73
CA ASN A 495 0.70 -32.21 -17.45
C ASN A 495 0.26 -32.25 -18.93
N GLY A 496 0.31 -31.10 -19.60
CA GLY A 496 -0.05 -30.96 -21.01
C GLY A 496 -1.54 -30.79 -21.31
N ASN A 497 -2.37 -30.53 -20.30
CA ASN A 497 -3.81 -30.31 -20.47
C ASN A 497 -4.23 -28.97 -19.89
N LYS A 498 -5.04 -28.19 -20.62
CA LYS A 498 -5.75 -27.05 -20.04
C LYS A 498 -6.79 -27.55 -19.04
N ILE A 499 -6.73 -27.07 -17.80
CA ILE A 499 -7.63 -27.52 -16.72
C ILE A 499 -8.71 -26.48 -16.37
N GLY A 500 -8.47 -25.20 -16.67
CA GLY A 500 -9.49 -24.18 -16.45
C GLY A 500 -8.96 -22.75 -16.57
N ARG A 501 -9.80 -21.81 -16.10
CA ARG A 501 -9.57 -20.37 -16.13
C ARG A 501 -10.00 -19.74 -14.80
N ILE A 502 -9.28 -18.72 -14.37
CA ILE A 502 -9.61 -17.88 -13.20
C ILE A 502 -9.85 -16.46 -13.70
N GLU A 503 -10.93 -15.81 -13.28
CA GLU A 503 -11.34 -14.48 -13.76
C GLU A 503 -11.68 -13.52 -12.61
N GLY A 504 -10.82 -12.52 -12.40
CA GLY A 504 -10.96 -11.54 -11.33
C GLY A 504 -9.98 -11.80 -10.18
N ALA A 505 -9.53 -10.73 -9.53
CA ALA A 505 -8.37 -10.82 -8.64
C ALA A 505 -8.62 -11.58 -7.32
N PHE A 506 -9.89 -11.77 -6.93
CA PHE A 506 -10.28 -12.17 -5.57
C PHE A 506 -11.08 -13.48 -5.52
N ILE A 507 -11.35 -14.12 -6.66
CA ILE A 507 -12.04 -15.42 -6.73
C ILE A 507 -11.06 -16.57 -6.53
N ARG A 508 -11.47 -17.59 -5.75
CA ARG A 508 -10.70 -18.84 -5.59
C ARG A 508 -10.74 -19.67 -6.87
N GLY A 509 -9.59 -20.24 -7.27
CA GLY A 509 -9.51 -21.24 -8.32
C GLY A 509 -9.44 -22.65 -7.75
N VAL A 510 -10.44 -23.50 -8.00
CA VAL A 510 -10.49 -24.89 -7.50
C VAL A 510 -10.72 -25.84 -8.68
N PHE A 511 -9.74 -26.69 -8.99
CA PHE A 511 -9.80 -27.60 -10.15
C PHE A 511 -9.69 -29.06 -9.74
N ASP A 512 -10.67 -29.89 -10.12
CA ASP A 512 -10.54 -31.36 -10.00
C ASP A 512 -9.49 -31.87 -11.00
N VAL A 513 -8.36 -32.32 -10.46
CA VAL A 513 -7.20 -32.84 -11.21
C VAL A 513 -6.95 -34.32 -10.94
N THR A 514 -7.95 -35.02 -10.40
CA THR A 514 -7.94 -36.43 -10.00
C THR A 514 -7.37 -37.37 -11.06
N ASP A 515 -7.68 -37.13 -12.33
CA ASP A 515 -7.28 -37.97 -13.46
C ASP A 515 -6.11 -37.37 -14.27
N ARG A 516 -5.56 -36.24 -13.82
CA ARG A 516 -4.50 -35.49 -14.52
C ARG A 516 -3.17 -35.54 -13.78
N VAL A 517 -3.20 -35.61 -12.46
CA VAL A 517 -2.01 -35.80 -11.62
C VAL A 517 -1.55 -37.25 -11.68
N VAL A 518 -0.24 -37.47 -11.73
CA VAL A 518 0.39 -38.80 -11.69
C VAL A 518 1.30 -38.93 -10.47
N PRO A 519 1.54 -40.14 -9.92
CA PRO A 519 2.60 -40.33 -8.94
C PRO A 519 3.97 -39.92 -9.51
N GLY A 520 4.79 -39.30 -8.68
CA GLY A 520 6.06 -38.71 -9.08
C GLY A 520 5.89 -37.30 -9.66
N LYS A 521 6.67 -37.00 -10.71
CA LYS A 521 6.80 -35.67 -11.27
C LYS A 521 5.56 -35.18 -12.02
N ASN A 522 5.09 -33.98 -11.66
CA ASN A 522 4.02 -33.24 -12.32
C ASN A 522 4.50 -31.83 -12.68
N VAL A 523 3.86 -31.22 -13.67
CA VAL A 523 4.19 -29.86 -14.13
C VAL A 523 2.93 -29.04 -14.29
N VAL A 524 2.88 -27.92 -13.59
CA VAL A 524 1.83 -26.90 -13.73
C VAL A 524 2.37 -25.74 -14.56
N ALA A 525 1.54 -25.19 -15.43
CA ALA A 525 1.80 -23.92 -16.12
C ALA A 525 0.59 -22.99 -15.98
N VAL A 526 0.85 -21.73 -15.71
CA VAL A 526 -0.18 -20.70 -15.51
C VAL A 526 0.15 -19.52 -16.42
N GLU A 527 -0.75 -19.19 -17.34
CA GLU A 527 -0.67 -17.94 -18.08
C GLU A 527 -1.40 -16.87 -17.30
N ILE A 528 -0.67 -15.94 -16.71
CA ILE A 528 -1.23 -14.72 -16.13
C ILE A 528 -1.54 -13.76 -17.27
N ILE A 529 -2.79 -13.34 -17.35
CA ILE A 529 -3.29 -12.38 -18.33
C ILE A 529 -3.35 -11.02 -17.67
N LYS A 530 -2.71 -10.04 -18.31
CA LYS A 530 -2.70 -8.66 -17.85
C LYS A 530 -4.09 -8.03 -17.85
N ASN A 531 -4.24 -6.93 -17.11
CA ASN A 531 -5.37 -6.03 -17.26
C ASN A 531 -5.54 -5.59 -18.72
N GLU A 532 -6.78 -5.63 -19.20
CA GLU A 532 -7.15 -5.20 -20.55
C GLU A 532 -7.02 -3.68 -20.66
N HIS A 533 -7.42 -2.96 -19.61
CA HIS A 533 -7.42 -1.51 -19.52
C HIS A 533 -6.41 -1.01 -18.48
N ILE A 534 -5.10 -1.17 -18.76
CA ILE A 534 -4.03 -0.86 -17.79
C ILE A 534 -3.87 0.65 -17.48
N GLY A 535 -4.29 1.51 -18.43
CA GLY A 535 -4.21 2.97 -18.34
C GLY A 535 -2.80 3.57 -18.39
N ALA A 536 -2.74 4.90 -18.47
CA ALA A 536 -1.49 5.66 -18.44
C ALA A 536 -0.87 5.70 -17.03
N ILE A 537 0.43 6.02 -16.96
CA ILE A 537 1.15 6.22 -15.69
C ILE A 537 0.72 7.54 -15.04
N LYS A 538 0.57 7.51 -13.71
CA LYS A 538 0.37 8.69 -12.87
C LYS A 538 1.68 8.97 -12.12
N GLU A 539 2.36 10.05 -12.50
CA GLU A 539 3.63 10.47 -11.87
C GLU A 539 3.34 11.61 -10.89
N LYS A 540 3.82 11.50 -9.65
CA LYS A 540 3.65 12.58 -8.68
C LYS A 540 4.77 13.60 -8.81
N CYS A 541 4.50 14.83 -8.42
CA CYS A 541 5.52 15.89 -8.37
C CYS A 541 5.45 16.64 -7.03
N GLU A 542 6.37 17.59 -6.82
CA GLU A 542 6.39 18.42 -5.61
C GLU A 542 5.04 19.10 -5.31
N LYS A 543 4.27 19.45 -6.35
CA LYS A 543 3.02 20.19 -6.21
C LYS A 543 1.80 19.29 -6.00
N ASN A 544 1.62 18.24 -6.79
CA ASN A 544 0.41 17.41 -6.74
C ASN A 544 0.64 15.95 -7.12
N THR A 545 -0.30 15.09 -6.73
CA THR A 545 -0.27 13.62 -6.82
C THR A 545 -0.70 13.06 -8.17
N ASP A 546 -0.91 13.90 -9.18
CA ASP A 546 -1.66 13.54 -10.39
C ASP A 546 -3.13 13.23 -10.07
N PHE A 547 -3.89 12.80 -11.07
CA PHE A 547 -5.29 12.40 -10.92
C PHE A 547 -5.42 11.00 -10.33
N ASN A 548 -6.36 10.81 -9.41
CA ASN A 548 -6.64 9.52 -8.79
C ASN A 548 -7.23 8.53 -9.81
N GLY A 549 -6.72 7.30 -9.78
CA GLY A 549 -7.31 6.20 -10.52
C GLY A 549 -7.23 6.36 -12.04
N GLY A 550 -8.20 5.77 -12.74
CA GLY A 550 -8.34 5.84 -14.18
C GLY A 550 -9.11 4.67 -14.77
N ILE A 551 -8.87 4.41 -16.05
CA ILE A 551 -9.58 3.38 -16.83
C ILE A 551 -9.47 1.96 -16.24
N LEU A 552 -8.51 1.69 -15.34
CA LEU A 552 -8.38 0.40 -14.65
C LEU A 552 -9.66 0.00 -13.87
N GLY A 553 -10.51 0.96 -13.50
CA GLY A 553 -11.83 0.68 -12.94
C GLY A 553 -12.73 -0.20 -13.82
N ALA A 554 -12.51 -0.20 -15.15
CA ALA A 554 -13.22 -1.06 -16.10
C ALA A 554 -12.92 -2.56 -15.88
N ASP A 555 -11.74 -2.88 -15.34
CA ASP A 555 -11.26 -4.24 -15.08
C ASP A 555 -11.54 -4.71 -13.64
N ASN A 556 -12.24 -3.92 -12.84
CA ASN A 556 -12.62 -4.35 -11.50
C ASN A 556 -13.47 -5.64 -11.57
N PRO A 557 -13.20 -6.65 -10.72
CA PRO A 557 -12.33 -6.59 -9.56
C PRO A 557 -10.84 -6.82 -9.88
N THR A 558 -10.03 -5.84 -9.49
CA THR A 558 -8.57 -5.81 -9.57
C THR A 558 -8.02 -4.94 -8.44
N PHE A 559 -6.70 -4.84 -8.35
CA PHE A 559 -6.02 -3.93 -7.44
C PHE A 559 -6.06 -2.49 -7.99
N HIS A 560 -7.22 -1.82 -7.89
CA HIS A 560 -7.55 -0.58 -8.58
C HIS A 560 -6.52 0.54 -8.36
N ALA A 561 -6.08 0.80 -7.13
CA ALA A 561 -5.18 1.93 -6.86
C ALA A 561 -3.76 1.71 -7.40
N SER A 562 -3.44 0.52 -7.90
CA SER A 562 -2.14 0.22 -8.53
C SER A 562 -1.88 1.04 -9.80
N ILE A 563 -2.91 1.64 -10.41
CA ILE A 563 -2.75 2.64 -11.50
C ILE A 563 -2.17 3.96 -11.02
N GLY A 564 -2.22 4.24 -9.72
CA GLY A 564 -1.80 5.51 -9.12
C GLY A 564 -2.96 6.17 -8.40
N TRP A 565 -2.66 6.72 -7.24
CA TRP A 565 -3.61 7.37 -6.35
C TRP A 565 -2.90 8.43 -5.51
N ASP A 566 -3.63 9.26 -4.77
CA ASP A 566 -3.03 10.29 -3.91
C ASP A 566 -2.18 9.76 -2.74
N TRP A 567 -2.24 8.45 -2.43
CA TRP A 567 -1.41 7.79 -1.40
C TRP A 567 -0.55 6.61 -1.89
N ILE A 568 -0.56 6.31 -3.20
CA ILE A 568 0.33 5.30 -3.80
C ILE A 568 0.69 5.68 -5.25
N SER A 569 1.95 5.50 -5.64
CA SER A 569 2.37 5.73 -7.02
C SER A 569 2.00 4.54 -7.92
N THR A 570 1.97 4.76 -9.24
CA THR A 570 1.66 3.68 -10.18
C THR A 570 2.62 2.50 -10.04
N ILE A 571 2.07 1.31 -9.78
CA ILE A 571 2.82 0.06 -9.71
C ILE A 571 2.88 -0.56 -11.10
N ARG A 572 4.10 -0.82 -11.58
CA ARG A 572 4.34 -1.36 -12.92
C ARG A 572 3.65 -2.71 -13.08
N GLY A 573 2.87 -2.86 -14.15
CA GLY A 573 2.08 -4.07 -14.40
C GLY A 573 0.87 -4.29 -13.49
N ARG A 574 0.45 -3.29 -12.68
CA ARG A 574 -0.79 -3.32 -11.89
C ARG A 574 -0.96 -4.54 -10.99
N ASN A 575 0.13 -4.94 -10.32
CA ASN A 575 0.17 -6.06 -9.39
C ASN A 575 -0.24 -7.42 -10.00
N ILE A 576 -0.07 -7.66 -11.31
CA ILE A 576 -0.35 -8.99 -11.87
C ILE A 576 0.58 -10.06 -11.30
N GLY A 577 0.09 -11.29 -11.18
CA GLY A 577 0.83 -12.45 -10.68
C GLY A 577 -0.04 -13.40 -9.85
N ILE A 578 0.60 -14.42 -9.28
CA ILE A 578 -0.01 -15.36 -8.34
C ILE A 578 0.22 -14.81 -6.94
N TRP A 579 -0.68 -13.92 -6.48
CA TRP A 579 -0.43 -13.10 -5.30
C TRP A 579 -0.72 -13.81 -3.96
N ASP A 580 -1.43 -14.93 -4.00
CA ASP A 580 -1.80 -15.76 -2.83
C ASP A 580 -1.46 -17.25 -3.07
N ASP A 581 -1.73 -18.11 -2.09
CA ASP A 581 -1.27 -19.50 -2.01
C ASP A 581 -1.72 -20.39 -3.19
N VAL A 582 -0.86 -21.36 -3.52
CA VAL A 582 -1.14 -22.46 -4.47
C VAL A 582 -0.86 -23.78 -3.80
N TYR A 583 -1.80 -24.73 -3.85
CA TYR A 583 -1.65 -26.01 -3.17
C TYR A 583 -2.51 -27.12 -3.78
N LEU A 584 -2.05 -28.36 -3.65
CA LEU A 584 -2.79 -29.56 -4.04
C LEU A 584 -3.37 -30.23 -2.79
N THR A 585 -4.69 -30.45 -2.76
CA THR A 585 -5.37 -31.20 -1.69
C THR A 585 -5.80 -32.60 -2.15
N SER A 586 -5.86 -33.54 -1.21
CA SER A 586 -6.32 -34.91 -1.39
C SER A 586 -7.51 -35.19 -0.49
N THR A 587 -8.63 -35.59 -1.07
CA THR A 587 -9.89 -35.82 -0.35
C THR A 587 -10.56 -37.12 -0.80
N GLY A 588 -11.59 -37.55 -0.06
CA GLY A 588 -12.50 -38.60 -0.45
C GLY A 588 -13.50 -38.14 -1.54
N LYS A 589 -14.64 -38.83 -1.63
CA LYS A 589 -15.65 -38.58 -2.68
C LYS A 589 -16.42 -37.26 -2.54
N VAL A 590 -16.53 -36.74 -1.32
CA VAL A 590 -17.33 -35.57 -0.95
C VAL A 590 -16.42 -34.52 -0.31
N THR A 591 -16.50 -33.28 -0.79
CA THR A 591 -15.80 -32.13 -0.20
C THR A 591 -16.73 -31.28 0.68
N ILE A 592 -16.14 -30.56 1.64
CA ILE A 592 -16.78 -29.57 2.51
C ILE A 592 -16.34 -28.18 2.08
N GLN A 593 -17.28 -27.24 2.00
CA GLN A 593 -17.02 -25.89 1.50
C GLN A 593 -17.83 -24.83 2.28
N ASP A 594 -17.20 -23.67 2.45
CA ASP A 594 -17.81 -22.43 2.94
C ASP A 594 -18.70 -22.60 4.18
N PRO A 595 -18.15 -23.08 5.31
CA PRO A 595 -18.91 -23.21 6.55
C PRO A 595 -19.55 -21.88 6.95
N PHE A 596 -20.64 -21.93 7.71
CA PHE A 596 -21.29 -20.75 8.27
C PHE A 596 -21.98 -21.11 9.58
N VAL A 597 -21.95 -20.20 10.57
CA VAL A 597 -22.76 -20.36 11.79
C VAL A 597 -23.56 -19.09 12.02
N GLN A 598 -24.86 -19.15 11.75
CA GLN A 598 -25.76 -18.06 12.09
C GLN A 598 -26.00 -18.03 13.60
N VAL A 599 -25.83 -16.85 14.20
CA VAL A 599 -26.00 -16.61 15.64
C VAL A 599 -27.18 -15.67 15.87
N VAL A 600 -28.12 -16.11 16.72
CA VAL A 600 -29.25 -15.28 17.17
C VAL A 600 -29.29 -15.24 18.70
N LEU A 601 -29.28 -14.03 19.25
CA LEU A 601 -29.43 -13.71 20.67
C LEU A 601 -30.82 -13.11 20.92
N PRO A 602 -31.47 -13.39 22.07
CA PRO A 602 -32.71 -12.73 22.47
C PRO A 602 -32.43 -11.32 23.03
N LEU A 603 -31.87 -10.43 22.21
CA LEU A 603 -31.44 -9.10 22.63
C LEU A 603 -32.57 -8.30 23.32
N PRO A 604 -32.29 -7.59 24.43
CA PRO A 604 -30.97 -7.32 25.00
C PRO A 604 -30.42 -8.42 25.94
N ASP A 605 -31.16 -9.52 26.13
CA ASP A 605 -30.65 -10.67 26.89
C ASP A 605 -29.56 -11.39 26.08
N THR A 606 -28.43 -11.62 26.75
CA THR A 606 -27.24 -12.27 26.17
C THR A 606 -26.87 -13.56 26.91
N THR A 607 -27.72 -13.99 27.86
CA THR A 607 -27.52 -15.23 28.63
C THR A 607 -27.88 -16.49 27.86
N SER A 608 -28.40 -16.38 26.64
CA SER A 608 -28.63 -17.52 25.75
C SER A 608 -28.41 -17.15 24.29
N ALA A 609 -28.07 -18.14 23.46
CA ALA A 609 -27.92 -17.99 22.02
C ALA A 609 -28.49 -19.21 21.29
N THR A 610 -29.00 -18.98 20.09
CA THR A 610 -29.35 -20.03 19.13
C THR A 610 -28.32 -20.02 18.01
N LEU A 611 -27.72 -21.18 17.75
CA LEU A 611 -26.74 -21.38 16.67
C LEU A 611 -27.40 -22.19 15.55
N THR A 612 -27.23 -21.76 14.30
CA THR A 612 -27.61 -22.55 13.11
C THR A 612 -26.37 -22.74 12.23
N PRO A 613 -25.62 -23.83 12.45
CA PRO A 613 -24.50 -24.22 11.60
C PRO A 613 -24.99 -24.69 10.23
N GLU A 614 -24.29 -24.29 9.18
CA GLU A 614 -24.55 -24.62 7.78
C GLU A 614 -23.23 -24.82 7.05
N VAL A 615 -23.19 -25.72 6.08
CA VAL A 615 -22.02 -25.95 5.23
C VAL A 615 -22.43 -26.53 3.89
N ILE A 616 -21.66 -26.25 2.84
CA ILE A 616 -21.86 -26.85 1.51
C ILE A 616 -21.11 -28.18 1.46
N VAL A 617 -21.79 -29.22 1.01
CA VAL A 617 -21.17 -30.52 0.69
C VAL A 617 -21.37 -30.85 -0.78
N LYS A 618 -20.32 -31.34 -1.43
CA LYS A 618 -20.33 -31.66 -2.86
C LYS A 618 -19.83 -33.06 -3.11
N ASN A 619 -20.68 -33.90 -3.70
CA ASN A 619 -20.28 -35.20 -4.20
C ASN A 619 -19.64 -35.06 -5.57
N HIS A 620 -18.40 -35.52 -5.73
CA HIS A 620 -17.68 -35.49 -7.02
C HIS A 620 -17.78 -36.83 -7.77
N ASP A 621 -18.39 -37.84 -7.16
CA ASP A 621 -18.57 -39.16 -7.78
C ASP A 621 -19.77 -39.21 -8.73
N ALA A 622 -19.66 -40.06 -9.76
CA ALA A 622 -20.74 -40.30 -10.72
C ALA A 622 -21.85 -41.20 -10.15
N ALA A 623 -21.68 -41.68 -8.91
CA ALA A 623 -22.66 -42.46 -8.16
C ALA A 623 -23.15 -41.68 -6.93
N PRO A 624 -24.37 -41.95 -6.43
CA PRO A 624 -24.83 -41.41 -5.16
C PRO A 624 -23.94 -41.82 -4.00
N VAL A 625 -23.71 -40.90 -3.07
CA VAL A 625 -22.92 -41.12 -1.85
C VAL A 625 -23.81 -40.92 -0.62
N LYS A 626 -23.67 -41.83 0.34
CA LYS A 626 -24.30 -41.72 1.67
C LYS A 626 -23.20 -41.58 2.71
N GLY A 627 -23.33 -40.57 3.55
CA GLY A 627 -22.36 -40.30 4.61
C GLY A 627 -23.00 -39.67 5.84
N ILE A 628 -22.17 -39.47 6.86
CA ILE A 628 -22.52 -38.72 8.06
C ILE A 628 -21.77 -37.39 8.00
N LEU A 629 -22.50 -36.29 8.07
CA LEU A 629 -21.93 -34.96 8.29
C LEU A 629 -21.98 -34.68 9.79
N THR A 630 -20.80 -34.52 10.39
CA THR A 630 -20.63 -34.15 11.79
C THR A 630 -20.11 -32.72 11.85
N GLY A 631 -20.65 -31.91 12.76
CA GLY A 631 -20.11 -30.60 13.10
C GLY A 631 -19.80 -30.47 14.58
N LYS A 632 -18.85 -29.59 14.90
CA LYS A 632 -18.39 -29.29 16.25
C LYS A 632 -18.23 -27.78 16.42
N ILE A 633 -18.65 -27.25 17.57
CA ILE A 633 -18.41 -25.85 17.99
C ILE A 633 -18.04 -25.87 19.49
N GLY A 634 -16.76 -25.68 19.80
CA GLY A 634 -16.24 -25.94 21.14
C GLY A 634 -16.53 -27.38 21.56
N ASP A 635 -17.24 -27.56 22.69
CA ASP A 635 -17.63 -28.89 23.18
C ASP A 635 -18.97 -29.39 22.58
N ILE A 636 -19.68 -28.57 21.82
CA ILE A 636 -20.96 -28.93 21.21
C ILE A 636 -20.69 -29.77 19.96
N THR A 637 -21.33 -30.95 19.87
CA THR A 637 -21.25 -31.83 18.69
C THR A 637 -22.66 -32.14 18.18
N PHE A 638 -22.80 -32.23 16.86
CA PHE A 638 -24.05 -32.55 16.17
C PHE A 638 -23.73 -33.31 14.88
N GLU A 639 -24.64 -34.17 14.44
CA GLU A 639 -24.44 -34.94 13.22
C GLU A 639 -25.77 -35.37 12.59
N GLN A 640 -25.77 -35.55 11.28
CA GLN A 640 -26.90 -36.13 10.57
C GLN A 640 -26.45 -36.92 9.33
N PRO A 641 -27.22 -37.94 8.92
CA PRO A 641 -26.98 -38.59 7.65
C PRO A 641 -27.30 -37.66 6.49
N VAL A 642 -26.46 -37.69 5.47
CA VAL A 642 -26.65 -36.94 4.21
C VAL A 642 -26.51 -37.92 3.05
N GLU A 643 -27.49 -37.86 2.15
CA GLU A 643 -27.45 -38.54 0.87
C GLU A 643 -27.33 -37.49 -0.23
N LEU A 644 -26.33 -37.68 -1.09
CA LEU A 644 -26.02 -36.83 -2.23
C LEU A 644 -26.15 -37.68 -3.50
N ALA A 645 -26.90 -37.19 -4.48
CA ALA A 645 -26.92 -37.73 -5.83
C ALA A 645 -25.53 -37.54 -6.49
N ALA A 646 -25.35 -38.20 -7.63
CA ALA A 646 -24.14 -38.05 -8.42
C ALA A 646 -23.92 -36.59 -8.81
N ASN A 647 -22.72 -36.06 -8.56
CA ASN A 647 -22.36 -34.66 -8.82
C ASN A 647 -23.22 -33.61 -8.09
N GLU A 648 -23.99 -34.00 -7.07
CA GLU A 648 -24.83 -33.06 -6.31
C GLU A 648 -23.99 -32.19 -5.38
N GLU A 649 -24.24 -30.89 -5.44
CA GLU A 649 -23.83 -29.91 -4.45
C GLU A 649 -25.06 -29.50 -3.63
N LYS A 650 -24.91 -29.49 -2.30
CA LYS A 650 -26.03 -29.28 -1.39
C LYS A 650 -25.59 -28.49 -0.16
N SER A 651 -26.33 -27.44 0.16
CA SER A 651 -26.19 -26.80 1.48
C SER A 651 -26.93 -27.61 2.54
N VAL A 652 -26.27 -27.86 3.66
CA VAL A 652 -26.79 -28.67 4.77
C VAL A 652 -26.74 -27.86 6.05
N ALA A 653 -27.92 -27.50 6.56
CA ALA A 653 -28.08 -26.77 7.82
C ALA A 653 -28.53 -27.70 8.97
N PHE A 654 -28.14 -27.32 10.20
CA PHE A 654 -28.52 -28.00 11.43
C PHE A 654 -29.50 -27.13 12.23
N ASP A 655 -30.80 -27.44 12.13
CA ASP A 655 -31.86 -26.66 12.79
C ASP A 655 -31.79 -26.82 14.32
N PRO A 656 -31.65 -25.74 15.11
CA PRO A 656 -31.61 -25.77 16.57
C PRO A 656 -32.89 -26.33 17.24
N ASN A 657 -34.01 -26.41 16.53
CA ASN A 657 -35.22 -27.08 17.00
C ASN A 657 -35.12 -28.61 16.94
N THR A 658 -34.29 -29.13 16.03
CA THR A 658 -33.98 -30.57 15.94
C THR A 658 -32.76 -30.91 16.80
N PHE A 659 -31.77 -30.01 16.85
CA PHE A 659 -30.53 -30.18 17.62
C PHE A 659 -30.53 -29.25 18.84
N SER A 660 -31.17 -29.66 19.93
CA SER A 660 -31.35 -28.81 21.13
C SER A 660 -30.04 -28.34 21.78
N GLN A 661 -28.93 -29.05 21.56
CA GLN A 661 -27.61 -28.64 22.03
C GLN A 661 -27.09 -27.35 21.38
N LEU A 662 -27.68 -26.93 20.25
CA LEU A 662 -27.39 -25.64 19.60
C LEU A 662 -28.13 -24.46 20.23
N LYS A 663 -28.96 -24.70 21.26
CA LYS A 663 -29.54 -23.67 22.14
C LYS A 663 -28.63 -23.48 23.35
N VAL A 664 -27.61 -22.64 23.19
CA VAL A 664 -26.52 -22.46 24.15
C VAL A 664 -26.96 -21.55 25.28
N GLN A 665 -26.63 -21.92 26.53
CA GLN A 665 -26.81 -21.09 27.71
C GLN A 665 -25.46 -20.51 28.14
N ASN A 666 -25.47 -19.24 28.55
CA ASN A 666 -24.30 -18.46 28.96
C ASN A 666 -23.11 -18.59 28.01
N PRO A 667 -23.29 -18.36 26.69
CA PRO A 667 -22.18 -18.43 25.75
C PRO A 667 -21.11 -17.39 26.11
N ARG A 668 -19.83 -17.75 25.97
CA ARG A 668 -18.76 -16.75 25.87
C ARG A 668 -18.93 -16.03 24.53
N LEU A 669 -19.28 -14.75 24.58
CA LEU A 669 -19.50 -13.93 23.39
C LEU A 669 -18.19 -13.43 22.82
N TRP A 670 -18.19 -13.20 21.51
CA TRP A 670 -17.17 -12.37 20.88
C TRP A 670 -17.54 -10.90 21.04
N TRP A 671 -16.59 -10.09 21.48
CA TRP A 671 -16.72 -8.64 21.63
C TRP A 671 -15.55 -7.90 20.97
N PRO A 672 -15.79 -6.74 20.37
CA PRO A 672 -14.73 -5.84 19.93
C PRO A 672 -13.91 -5.34 21.12
N LYS A 673 -12.70 -4.86 20.82
CA LYS A 673 -11.80 -4.22 21.78
C LYS A 673 -12.56 -3.12 22.54
N GLY A 674 -12.41 -3.12 23.86
CA GLY A 674 -13.08 -2.15 24.76
C GLY A 674 -14.51 -2.53 25.18
N TYR A 675 -15.15 -3.51 24.54
CA TYR A 675 -16.49 -3.98 24.89
C TYR A 675 -16.50 -5.32 25.64
N GLY A 676 -15.43 -6.12 25.50
CA GLY A 676 -15.27 -7.41 26.14
C GLY A 676 -14.11 -8.20 25.54
N SER A 677 -14.09 -9.51 25.79
CA SER A 677 -13.10 -10.41 25.16
C SER A 677 -13.56 -10.84 23.76
N PRO A 678 -12.69 -10.83 22.74
CA PRO A 678 -12.98 -11.37 21.42
C PRO A 678 -12.90 -12.91 21.43
N TYR A 679 -13.82 -13.57 22.14
CA TYR A 679 -13.78 -15.03 22.31
C TYR A 679 -14.15 -15.77 21.02
N LEU A 680 -13.27 -16.67 20.56
CA LEU A 680 -13.47 -17.52 19.39
C LEU A 680 -13.52 -18.99 19.84
N TYR A 681 -14.51 -19.72 19.35
CA TYR A 681 -14.60 -21.17 19.50
C TYR A 681 -13.87 -21.85 18.35
N ASP A 682 -13.16 -22.94 18.65
CA ASP A 682 -12.76 -23.91 17.64
C ASP A 682 -14.01 -24.58 17.07
N ALA A 683 -14.12 -24.62 15.75
CA ALA A 683 -15.21 -25.27 15.05
C ALA A 683 -14.68 -26.14 13.92
N ASN A 684 -15.46 -27.16 13.57
CA ASN A 684 -15.11 -28.10 12.52
C ASN A 684 -16.36 -28.67 11.86
N PHE A 685 -16.29 -28.93 10.57
CA PHE A 685 -17.16 -29.90 9.90
C PHE A 685 -16.34 -31.05 9.36
N THR A 686 -16.86 -32.28 9.50
CA THR A 686 -16.26 -33.50 8.97
C THR A 686 -17.34 -34.32 8.25
N PHE A 687 -17.05 -34.79 7.04
CA PHE A 687 -17.94 -35.68 6.29
C PHE A 687 -17.31 -37.07 6.21
N LYS A 688 -18.05 -38.11 6.64
CA LYS A 688 -17.59 -39.49 6.60
C LYS A 688 -18.42 -40.35 5.67
N VAL A 689 -17.75 -41.21 4.89
CA VAL A 689 -18.39 -42.27 4.09
C VAL A 689 -18.01 -43.62 4.72
N GLY A 690 -18.98 -44.26 5.38
CA GLY A 690 -18.66 -45.35 6.32
C GLY A 690 -17.80 -44.83 7.47
N ASP A 691 -16.71 -45.51 7.80
CA ASP A 691 -15.78 -45.13 8.87
C ASP A 691 -14.64 -44.20 8.42
N LYS A 692 -14.58 -43.85 7.13
CA LYS A 692 -13.50 -43.02 6.56
C LYS A 692 -13.93 -41.57 6.42
N VAL A 693 -13.05 -40.65 6.82
CA VAL A 693 -13.20 -39.23 6.54
C VAL A 693 -13.03 -39.02 5.04
N SER A 694 -14.00 -38.35 4.43
CA SER A 694 -13.92 -37.88 3.06
C SER A 694 -13.27 -36.50 3.02
N ASP A 695 -13.74 -35.59 3.86
CA ASP A 695 -13.18 -34.24 3.96
C ASP A 695 -13.48 -33.64 5.33
N SER A 696 -12.71 -32.61 5.70
CA SER A 696 -12.81 -31.89 6.96
C SER A 696 -12.34 -30.45 6.82
N GLU A 697 -13.07 -29.52 7.42
CA GLU A 697 -12.73 -28.09 7.42
C GLU A 697 -12.74 -27.55 8.86
N ASP A 698 -11.61 -27.01 9.30
CA ASP A 698 -11.43 -26.35 10.59
C ASP A 698 -11.59 -24.84 10.44
N PHE A 699 -12.35 -24.21 11.34
CA PHE A 699 -12.59 -22.77 11.31
C PHE A 699 -12.86 -22.22 12.72
N LYS A 700 -12.98 -20.90 12.84
CA LYS A 700 -13.30 -20.22 14.09
C LYS A 700 -14.71 -19.66 14.05
N VAL A 701 -15.37 -19.65 15.22
CA VAL A 701 -16.70 -19.05 15.39
C VAL A 701 -16.69 -18.07 16.54
N GLY A 702 -17.02 -16.80 16.27
CA GLY A 702 -17.34 -15.83 17.31
C GLY A 702 -18.85 -15.73 17.53
N ILE A 703 -19.33 -16.04 18.73
CA ILE A 703 -20.76 -15.91 19.06
C ILE A 703 -21.06 -14.42 19.30
N ARG A 704 -21.60 -13.74 18.29
CA ARG A 704 -22.04 -12.34 18.36
C ARG A 704 -23.21 -12.06 17.43
N GLN A 705 -24.01 -11.05 17.75
CA GLN A 705 -25.06 -10.55 16.86
C GLN A 705 -24.91 -9.05 16.62
N MET A 706 -24.93 -8.65 15.34
CA MET A 706 -25.00 -7.25 14.92
C MET A 706 -26.44 -6.83 14.70
N THR A 707 -26.77 -5.59 15.05
CA THR A 707 -28.04 -4.94 14.67
C THR A 707 -27.80 -3.48 14.31
N PHE A 708 -28.68 -2.90 13.50
CA PHE A 708 -28.47 -1.60 12.87
C PHE A 708 -29.76 -0.77 12.91
N ASN A 709 -29.61 0.55 12.95
CA ASN A 709 -30.71 1.48 12.65
C ASN A 709 -30.20 2.66 11.81
N GLU A 710 -31.10 3.23 11.02
CA GLU A 710 -30.82 4.37 10.14
C GLU A 710 -31.74 5.56 10.44
N ASN A 711 -32.19 5.66 11.70
CA ASN A 711 -33.14 6.69 12.13
C ASN A 711 -32.58 8.09 11.81
N ASN A 712 -33.44 8.95 11.25
CA ASN A 712 -33.07 10.30 10.78
C ASN A 712 -31.92 10.32 9.75
N SER A 713 -31.78 9.26 8.94
CA SER A 713 -30.69 9.09 7.96
C SER A 713 -29.30 9.08 8.63
N ILE A 714 -29.20 8.38 9.77
CA ILE A 714 -27.94 8.23 10.53
C ILE A 714 -27.76 6.75 10.86
N LEU A 715 -26.70 6.15 10.34
CA LEU A 715 -26.32 4.78 10.67
C LEU A 715 -25.84 4.68 12.12
N SER A 716 -26.52 3.87 12.91
CA SER A 716 -26.07 3.46 14.24
C SER A 716 -25.89 1.94 14.29
N LEU A 717 -24.74 1.51 14.78
CA LEU A 717 -24.36 0.11 14.88
C LEU A 717 -24.52 -0.37 16.32
N PHE A 718 -24.87 -1.65 16.49
CA PHE A 718 -24.97 -2.30 17.79
C PHE A 718 -24.39 -3.70 17.71
N ILE A 719 -23.70 -4.10 18.77
CA ILE A 719 -23.18 -5.46 18.94
C ILE A 719 -23.70 -6.04 20.24
N ASN A 720 -24.29 -7.23 20.16
CA ASN A 720 -24.90 -7.94 21.30
C ASN A 720 -25.88 -7.04 22.09
N GLY A 721 -26.64 -6.20 21.37
CA GLY A 721 -27.63 -5.27 21.94
C GLY A 721 -27.06 -3.97 22.52
N ARG A 722 -25.75 -3.76 22.51
CA ARG A 722 -25.09 -2.52 22.99
C ARG A 722 -24.66 -1.63 21.83
N ARG A 723 -24.72 -0.31 22.03
CA ARG A 723 -24.34 0.66 20.99
C ARG A 723 -22.84 0.57 20.70
N PHE A 724 -22.49 0.43 19.42
CA PHE A 724 -21.13 0.32 18.94
C PHE A 724 -20.69 1.61 18.25
N ILE A 725 -19.53 2.14 18.64
CA ILE A 725 -18.93 3.33 18.03
C ILE A 725 -17.70 2.92 17.23
N GLY A 726 -17.75 3.07 15.90
CA GLY A 726 -16.62 2.83 15.02
C GLY A 726 -15.56 3.92 15.17
N ARG A 727 -14.38 3.55 15.69
CA ARG A 727 -13.19 4.40 15.78
C ARG A 727 -12.04 3.66 15.14
N GLY A 728 -11.34 4.29 14.21
CA GLY A 728 -10.15 3.72 13.59
C GLY A 728 -9.85 4.36 12.27
N GLY A 729 -9.68 3.58 11.20
CA GLY A 729 -9.38 4.16 9.89
C GLY A 729 -9.48 3.21 8.72
N ASN A 730 -9.16 3.78 7.56
CA ASN A 730 -9.19 3.14 6.26
C ASN A 730 -7.86 2.46 5.99
N TRP A 731 -7.94 1.32 5.31
CA TRP A 731 -6.81 0.52 4.89
C TRP A 731 -7.08 0.07 3.45
N GLY A 732 -6.25 0.55 2.52
CA GLY A 732 -6.34 0.21 1.10
C GLY A 732 -5.60 -1.09 0.80
N PHE A 733 -4.27 -1.06 0.77
CA PHE A 733 -3.45 -2.24 0.42
C PHE A 733 -2.68 -2.73 1.64
N GLY A 734 -2.40 -4.03 1.71
CA GLY A 734 -1.45 -4.58 2.68
C GLY A 734 -0.02 -4.06 2.43
N GLU A 735 0.44 -4.06 1.17
CA GLU A 735 1.74 -3.53 0.75
C GLU A 735 1.69 -3.24 -0.76
N SER A 736 2.52 -2.32 -1.26
CA SER A 736 2.56 -1.89 -2.67
C SER A 736 2.66 -3.04 -3.67
N ASN A 737 3.26 -4.16 -3.27
CA ASN A 737 3.44 -5.36 -4.07
C ASN A 737 2.79 -6.61 -3.46
N LEU A 738 1.85 -6.43 -2.51
CA LEU A 738 1.05 -7.50 -1.90
C LEU A 738 1.89 -8.56 -1.17
N ASN A 739 3.00 -8.14 -0.57
CA ASN A 739 3.95 -9.05 0.10
C ASN A 739 3.65 -9.28 1.59
N TYR A 740 2.60 -8.68 2.15
CA TYR A 740 2.20 -8.93 3.54
C TYR A 740 1.70 -10.36 3.72
N ARG A 741 2.07 -10.99 4.83
CA ARG A 741 1.58 -12.31 5.24
C ARG A 741 1.09 -12.25 6.69
N GLY A 742 0.95 -13.40 7.35
CA GLY A 742 0.31 -13.52 8.66
C GLY A 742 0.92 -12.61 9.71
N ARG A 743 2.26 -12.51 9.73
CA ARG A 743 2.99 -11.67 10.68
C ARG A 743 2.61 -10.19 10.54
N GLU A 744 2.65 -9.64 9.33
CA GLU A 744 2.44 -8.20 9.12
C GLU A 744 1.00 -7.77 9.38
N TYR A 745 0.01 -8.59 8.98
CA TYR A 745 -1.39 -8.33 9.31
C TYR A 745 -1.64 -8.36 10.82
N ASP A 746 -1.07 -9.33 11.54
CA ASP A 746 -1.21 -9.41 13.01
C ASP A 746 -0.63 -8.17 13.71
N ILE A 747 0.56 -7.71 13.30
CA ILE A 747 1.21 -6.50 13.85
C ILE A 747 0.35 -5.26 13.62
N ALA A 748 -0.06 -5.04 12.37
CA ALA A 748 -0.80 -3.85 11.98
C ALA A 748 -2.19 -3.79 12.64
N VAL A 749 -2.88 -4.91 12.79
CA VAL A 749 -4.16 -4.98 13.52
C VAL A 749 -3.95 -4.83 15.03
N ALA A 750 -2.88 -5.41 15.59
CA ALA A 750 -2.52 -5.21 16.99
C ALA A 750 -2.25 -3.73 17.31
N TYR A 751 -1.64 -2.98 16.40
CA TYR A 751 -1.50 -1.52 16.47
C TYR A 751 -2.84 -0.79 16.51
N HIS A 752 -3.82 -1.21 15.69
CA HIS A 752 -5.18 -0.65 15.79
C HIS A 752 -5.78 -0.92 17.17
N ALA A 753 -5.67 -2.14 17.69
CA ALA A 753 -6.19 -2.49 19.00
C ALA A 753 -5.49 -1.75 20.15
N ASP A 754 -4.19 -1.52 20.06
CA ASP A 754 -3.40 -0.78 21.06
C ASP A 754 -3.67 0.73 21.02
N MET A 755 -4.05 1.30 19.86
CA MET A 755 -4.60 2.67 19.75
C MET A 755 -6.05 2.80 20.28
N ASN A 756 -6.63 1.75 20.86
CA ASN A 756 -8.04 1.69 21.28
C ASN A 756 -9.05 1.85 20.12
N PHE A 757 -8.62 1.59 18.88
CA PHE A 757 -9.53 1.51 17.75
C PHE A 757 -10.42 0.26 17.86
N THR A 758 -11.61 0.37 17.28
CA THR A 758 -12.68 -0.62 17.33
C THR A 758 -13.10 -1.08 15.94
N MET A 759 -12.77 -0.32 14.89
CA MET A 759 -13.15 -0.62 13.51
C MET A 759 -12.09 -0.18 12.52
N MET A 760 -11.86 -0.98 11.49
CA MET A 760 -11.11 -0.62 10.30
C MET A 760 -11.97 -0.81 9.05
N ARG A 761 -11.71 -0.02 8.01
CA ARG A 761 -12.37 -0.14 6.71
C ARG A 761 -11.40 -0.71 5.67
N ASN A 762 -11.72 -1.89 5.13
CA ASN A 762 -11.06 -2.45 3.94
C ASN A 762 -11.54 -1.64 2.74
N TRP A 763 -10.84 -0.54 2.46
CA TRP A 763 -11.23 0.48 1.48
C TRP A 763 -11.20 -0.11 0.07
N VAL A 764 -12.29 0.06 -0.67
CA VAL A 764 -12.49 -0.48 -2.04
C VAL A 764 -12.20 -1.99 -2.12
N GLY A 765 -12.33 -2.72 -1.01
CA GLY A 765 -12.15 -4.17 -0.92
C GLY A 765 -10.76 -4.66 -1.36
N GLN A 766 -9.72 -3.82 -1.25
CA GLN A 766 -8.40 -4.04 -1.83
C GLN A 766 -7.52 -5.04 -1.05
N ILE A 767 -8.06 -5.71 -0.03
CA ILE A 767 -7.39 -6.81 0.69
C ILE A 767 -8.26 -8.07 0.62
N GLY A 768 -7.68 -9.17 0.17
CA GLY A 768 -8.32 -10.49 0.08
C GLY A 768 -7.63 -11.59 0.89
N ASP A 769 -6.61 -11.25 1.67
CA ASP A 769 -5.87 -12.21 2.51
C ASP A 769 -6.71 -12.62 3.73
N LYS A 770 -6.80 -13.92 4.02
CA LYS A 770 -7.52 -14.46 5.20
C LYS A 770 -6.89 -13.99 6.51
N GLU A 771 -5.58 -13.77 6.50
CA GLU A 771 -4.76 -13.36 7.62
C GLU A 771 -5.22 -12.03 8.24
N LEU A 772 -5.74 -11.11 7.42
CA LEU A 772 -6.33 -9.86 7.91
C LEU A 772 -7.54 -10.15 8.81
N TYR A 773 -8.48 -10.94 8.32
CA TYR A 773 -9.72 -11.25 9.03
C TYR A 773 -9.46 -12.04 10.31
N GLU A 774 -8.52 -12.99 10.26
CA GLU A 774 -8.08 -13.73 11.44
C GLU A 774 -7.44 -12.83 12.49
N ALA A 775 -6.59 -11.88 12.08
CA ALA A 775 -6.00 -10.90 12.99
C ALA A 775 -7.08 -10.01 13.61
N CYS A 776 -8.05 -9.53 12.81
CA CYS A 776 -9.17 -8.73 13.29
C CYS A 776 -10.05 -9.50 14.29
N ASP A 777 -10.34 -10.77 14.02
CA ASP A 777 -11.07 -11.65 14.94
C ASP A 777 -10.32 -11.83 16.26
N ARG A 778 -8.99 -12.06 16.22
CA ARG A 778 -8.15 -12.23 17.42
C ARG A 778 -8.07 -10.97 18.27
N HIS A 779 -7.89 -9.81 17.64
CA HIS A 779 -7.66 -8.53 18.32
C HIS A 779 -8.96 -7.76 18.64
N GLY A 780 -10.10 -8.24 18.15
CA GLY A 780 -11.40 -7.61 18.38
C GLY A 780 -11.60 -6.32 17.59
N ILE A 781 -11.12 -6.26 16.35
CA ILE A 781 -11.29 -5.11 15.46
C ILE A 781 -12.39 -5.43 14.44
N MET A 782 -13.43 -4.61 14.39
CA MET A 782 -14.50 -4.77 13.40
C MET A 782 -14.03 -4.36 12.01
N ILE A 783 -14.51 -5.02 10.96
CA ILE A 783 -14.24 -4.70 9.56
C ILE A 783 -15.49 -4.08 8.95
N TRP A 784 -15.34 -2.87 8.42
CA TRP A 784 -16.20 -2.35 7.36
C TRP A 784 -15.63 -2.85 6.03
N GLN A 785 -16.39 -3.66 5.30
CA GLN A 785 -15.96 -4.30 4.07
C GLN A 785 -16.54 -3.58 2.85
N ASP A 786 -15.70 -2.91 2.07
CA ASP A 786 -16.12 -2.41 0.76
C ASP A 786 -16.04 -3.51 -0.32
N PHE A 787 -16.73 -3.30 -1.44
CA PHE A 787 -16.43 -3.98 -2.70
C PHE A 787 -15.59 -3.07 -3.62
N TRP A 788 -15.11 -3.64 -4.74
CA TRP A 788 -14.09 -3.06 -5.62
C TRP A 788 -14.58 -1.91 -6.51
N LEU A 789 -15.31 -0.94 -5.96
CA LEU A 789 -15.79 0.25 -6.65
C LEU A 789 -15.27 1.51 -5.96
N ALA A 790 -14.41 2.24 -6.68
CA ALA A 790 -13.90 3.55 -6.27
C ALA A 790 -14.92 4.67 -6.56
N ASN A 791 -14.57 5.93 -6.24
CA ASN A 791 -15.37 7.09 -6.62
C ASN A 791 -15.64 7.05 -8.14
N PRO A 792 -16.87 7.36 -8.62
CA PRO A 792 -17.14 7.46 -10.07
C PRO A 792 -16.21 8.42 -10.82
N SER A 793 -15.56 9.33 -10.09
CA SER A 793 -14.60 10.25 -10.65
C SER A 793 -13.22 9.64 -10.92
N ASP A 794 -12.89 8.58 -10.20
CA ASP A 794 -11.57 7.96 -10.23
C ASP A 794 -11.54 6.70 -11.10
N GLY A 795 -12.65 6.34 -11.74
CA GLY A 795 -12.70 5.24 -12.70
C GLY A 795 -14.13 4.92 -13.15
N PRO A 796 -14.30 4.27 -14.30
CA PRO A 796 -15.62 3.85 -14.77
C PRO A 796 -16.16 2.70 -13.91
N ASP A 797 -17.43 2.36 -14.13
CA ASP A 797 -17.99 1.11 -13.64
C ASP A 797 -17.37 -0.09 -14.40
N PRO A 798 -17.32 -1.30 -13.79
CA PRO A 798 -16.77 -2.49 -14.42
C PRO A 798 -17.42 -2.81 -15.77
N TYR A 799 -16.60 -3.15 -16.78
CA TYR A 799 -17.11 -3.56 -18.09
C TYR A 799 -17.63 -4.99 -18.12
N ASP A 800 -17.21 -5.82 -17.15
CA ASP A 800 -17.72 -7.17 -16.93
C ASP A 800 -18.41 -7.28 -15.55
N PRO A 801 -19.68 -6.86 -15.45
CA PRO A 801 -20.42 -6.91 -14.18
C PRO A 801 -20.67 -8.34 -13.70
N GLU A 802 -20.71 -9.34 -14.59
CA GLU A 802 -20.96 -10.74 -14.20
C GLU A 802 -19.72 -11.33 -13.51
N MET A 803 -18.52 -11.07 -14.05
CA MET A 803 -17.27 -11.43 -13.37
C MET A 803 -17.18 -10.77 -11.98
N PHE A 804 -17.55 -9.48 -11.88
CA PHE A 804 -17.60 -8.78 -10.59
C PHE A 804 -18.53 -9.45 -9.59
N ILE A 805 -19.75 -9.79 -10.02
CA ILE A 805 -20.76 -10.43 -9.17
C ILE A 805 -20.28 -11.82 -8.72
N ALA A 806 -19.67 -12.62 -9.62
CA ALA A 806 -19.13 -13.93 -9.28
C ALA A 806 -18.00 -13.85 -8.22
N ASN A 807 -17.12 -12.85 -8.34
CA ASN A 807 -16.09 -12.62 -7.32
C ASN A 807 -16.73 -12.20 -5.98
N ALA A 808 -17.76 -11.35 -5.99
CA ALA A 808 -18.44 -10.93 -4.77
C ALA A 808 -19.15 -12.09 -4.05
N GLU A 809 -19.77 -13.01 -4.79
CA GLU A 809 -20.39 -14.23 -4.25
C GLU A 809 -19.37 -15.15 -3.56
N ASP A 810 -18.25 -15.44 -4.24
CA ASP A 810 -17.17 -16.25 -3.67
C ASP A 810 -16.57 -15.58 -2.43
N TYR A 811 -16.28 -14.28 -2.51
CA TYR A 811 -15.64 -13.52 -1.45
C TYR A 811 -16.50 -13.45 -0.17
N VAL A 812 -17.81 -13.20 -0.29
CA VAL A 812 -18.70 -13.19 0.88
C VAL A 812 -18.77 -14.57 1.52
N LYS A 813 -18.89 -15.65 0.74
CA LYS A 813 -18.91 -17.02 1.27
C LYS A 813 -17.59 -17.44 1.91
N ARG A 814 -16.45 -17.01 1.35
CA ARG A 814 -15.11 -17.25 1.89
C ARG A 814 -14.94 -16.62 3.28
N PHE A 815 -15.41 -15.39 3.49
CA PHE A 815 -15.11 -14.62 4.71
C PHE A 815 -16.25 -14.46 5.71
N ARG A 816 -17.49 -14.89 5.40
CA ARG A 816 -18.67 -14.71 6.29
C ARG A 816 -18.56 -15.30 7.70
N ASN A 817 -17.62 -16.22 7.95
CA ASN A 817 -17.40 -16.77 9.29
C ASN A 817 -16.67 -15.83 10.24
N HIS A 818 -16.01 -14.79 9.72
CA HIS A 818 -15.24 -13.89 10.56
C HIS A 818 -16.15 -12.98 11.36
N ALA A 819 -16.06 -13.10 12.70
CA ALA A 819 -16.88 -12.36 13.64
C ALA A 819 -16.63 -10.85 13.54
N SER A 820 -15.44 -10.46 13.10
CA SER A 820 -15.01 -9.09 12.86
C SER A 820 -15.81 -8.38 11.76
N ILE A 821 -16.38 -9.06 10.76
CA ILE A 821 -17.16 -8.37 9.72
C ILE A 821 -18.36 -7.67 10.37
N GLY A 822 -18.43 -6.34 10.20
CA GLY A 822 -19.42 -5.49 10.84
C GLY A 822 -20.45 -4.89 9.90
N ILE A 823 -20.07 -4.56 8.67
CA ILE A 823 -20.94 -3.97 7.65
C ILE A 823 -20.33 -4.15 6.27
N TYR A 824 -21.17 -4.28 5.25
CA TYR A 824 -20.76 -4.24 3.84
C TYR A 824 -21.13 -2.91 3.19
N CYS A 825 -20.27 -2.43 2.29
CA CYS A 825 -20.46 -1.20 1.55
C CYS A 825 -20.23 -1.40 0.05
N GLY A 826 -21.17 -0.95 -0.78
CA GLY A 826 -21.12 -1.14 -2.22
C GLY A 826 -19.99 -0.37 -2.92
N ARG A 827 -19.82 0.91 -2.59
CA ARG A 827 -18.91 1.80 -3.30
C ARG A 827 -18.33 2.91 -2.41
N ASN A 828 -17.06 3.23 -2.66
CA ASN A 828 -16.40 4.41 -2.12
C ASN A 828 -16.95 5.69 -2.77
N GLU A 829 -17.44 6.64 -1.96
CA GLU A 829 -17.82 8.00 -2.39
C GLU A 829 -18.76 8.06 -3.61
N GLY A 830 -19.72 7.13 -3.68
CA GLY A 830 -20.69 7.06 -4.76
C GLY A 830 -21.61 5.86 -4.62
N PHE A 831 -22.37 5.59 -5.69
CA PHE A 831 -23.30 4.47 -5.74
C PHE A 831 -22.87 3.42 -6.79
N PRO A 832 -22.98 2.12 -6.50
CA PRO A 832 -22.77 1.09 -7.51
C PRO A 832 -23.79 1.22 -8.66
N PRO A 833 -23.46 0.73 -9.87
CA PRO A 833 -24.46 0.62 -10.93
C PRO A 833 -25.58 -0.33 -10.51
N GLU A 834 -26.80 -0.08 -11.00
CA GLU A 834 -28.03 -0.73 -10.52
C GLU A 834 -27.96 -2.27 -10.50
N GLN A 835 -27.38 -2.89 -11.53
CA GLN A 835 -27.21 -4.34 -11.62
C GLN A 835 -26.36 -4.88 -10.47
N ILE A 836 -25.20 -4.24 -10.22
CA ILE A 836 -24.27 -4.64 -9.16
C ILE A 836 -24.88 -4.37 -7.79
N ASP A 837 -25.49 -3.19 -7.57
CA ASP A 837 -26.10 -2.86 -6.25
C ASP A 837 -27.17 -3.87 -5.85
N LYS A 838 -28.04 -4.27 -6.80
CA LYS A 838 -29.05 -5.31 -6.56
C LYS A 838 -28.42 -6.66 -6.24
N ALA A 839 -27.37 -7.05 -6.95
CA ALA A 839 -26.66 -8.29 -6.70
C ALA A 839 -26.00 -8.27 -5.31
N LEU A 840 -25.26 -7.22 -4.95
CA LEU A 840 -24.60 -7.11 -3.64
C LEU A 840 -25.61 -7.16 -2.47
N ARG A 841 -26.74 -6.46 -2.59
CA ARG A 841 -27.83 -6.53 -1.60
C ARG A 841 -28.38 -7.95 -1.44
N ARG A 842 -28.53 -8.68 -2.55
CA ARG A 842 -28.97 -10.08 -2.54
C ARG A 842 -27.92 -10.96 -1.87
N ILE A 843 -26.67 -10.87 -2.30
CA ILE A 843 -25.53 -11.66 -1.80
C ILE A 843 -25.41 -11.50 -0.28
N VAL A 844 -25.35 -10.27 0.24
CA VAL A 844 -25.23 -10.04 1.69
C VAL A 844 -26.43 -10.62 2.44
N LYS A 845 -27.65 -10.46 1.91
CA LYS A 845 -28.87 -10.95 2.56
C LYS A 845 -28.95 -12.48 2.58
N GLU A 846 -28.56 -13.14 1.50
CA GLU A 846 -28.68 -14.59 1.32
C GLU A 846 -27.49 -15.33 1.93
N ASP A 847 -26.27 -14.85 1.68
CA ASP A 847 -25.03 -15.55 2.06
C ASP A 847 -24.48 -15.13 3.42
N HIS A 848 -24.81 -13.95 3.95
CA HIS A 848 -24.41 -13.49 5.30
C HIS A 848 -25.60 -12.89 6.09
N PRO A 849 -26.67 -13.68 6.32
CA PRO A 849 -27.91 -13.18 6.91
C PRO A 849 -27.71 -12.60 8.31
N GLY A 850 -28.20 -11.38 8.51
CA GLY A 850 -28.08 -10.62 9.76
C GLY A 850 -27.04 -9.50 9.71
N LEU A 851 -26.23 -9.42 8.65
CA LEU A 851 -25.37 -8.27 8.38
C LEU A 851 -26.09 -7.22 7.52
N HIS A 852 -25.55 -6.00 7.55
CA HIS A 852 -26.12 -4.84 6.87
C HIS A 852 -25.31 -4.43 5.65
N TYR A 853 -25.98 -3.85 4.66
CA TYR A 853 -25.39 -3.32 3.44
C TYR A 853 -25.84 -1.88 3.22
N ILE A 854 -24.88 -1.01 2.92
CA ILE A 854 -25.11 0.36 2.45
C ILE A 854 -24.47 0.55 1.07
N SER A 855 -25.02 1.42 0.23
CA SER A 855 -24.51 1.60 -1.13
C SER A 855 -23.32 2.55 -1.22
N SER A 856 -23.27 3.60 -0.39
CA SER A 856 -22.22 4.64 -0.43
C SER A 856 -21.48 4.72 0.90
N SER A 857 -20.15 4.86 0.83
CA SER A 857 -19.32 5.16 2.00
C SER A 857 -19.42 6.60 2.48
N ALA A 858 -19.94 7.53 1.66
CA ALA A 858 -19.85 8.96 1.93
C ALA A 858 -21.19 9.69 2.00
N ASP A 859 -22.29 9.02 1.67
CA ASP A 859 -23.61 9.64 1.51
C ASP A 859 -24.72 8.88 2.26
N GLU A 860 -25.95 9.37 2.14
CA GLU A 860 -27.16 8.84 2.80
C GLU A 860 -27.06 8.77 4.32
N VAL A 861 -26.70 7.62 4.88
CA VAL A 861 -26.73 7.34 6.32
C VAL A 861 -25.38 7.57 7.01
N VAL A 862 -24.34 7.82 6.22
CA VAL A 862 -22.98 8.14 6.65
C VAL A 862 -22.51 9.45 6.01
N SER A 863 -21.26 9.82 6.28
CA SER A 863 -20.57 10.94 5.64
C SER A 863 -19.12 10.55 5.42
N GLY A 864 -18.49 10.93 4.30
CA GLY A 864 -17.11 10.51 4.00
C GLY A 864 -16.24 11.59 3.37
N HIS A 865 -16.84 12.71 2.95
CA HIS A 865 -16.08 13.76 2.26
C HIS A 865 -15.22 14.58 3.23
N GLY A 866 -13.90 14.37 3.21
CA GLY A 866 -12.84 15.23 3.77
C GLY A 866 -13.04 15.91 5.15
N PRO A 867 -12.17 16.86 5.51
CA PRO A 867 -10.93 17.23 4.82
C PRO A 867 -9.85 16.13 4.90
N TYR A 868 -8.87 16.23 4.01
CA TYR A 868 -7.70 15.33 3.96
C TYR A 868 -6.37 16.07 4.24
N ARG A 869 -6.45 17.36 4.62
CA ARG A 869 -5.31 18.23 4.93
C ARG A 869 -5.26 18.60 6.41
N ALA A 870 -4.08 19.01 6.86
CA ALA A 870 -3.91 19.51 8.21
C ALA A 870 -4.69 20.82 8.44
N LEU A 871 -5.47 20.86 9.52
CA LEU A 871 -6.14 22.05 10.04
C LEU A 871 -5.62 22.39 11.44
N PRO A 872 -5.67 23.66 11.86
CA PRO A 872 -5.57 24.01 13.27
C PRO A 872 -6.57 23.19 14.11
N VAL A 873 -6.13 22.66 15.26
CA VAL A 873 -6.93 21.70 16.06
C VAL A 873 -8.33 22.20 16.39
N LYS A 874 -8.47 23.48 16.72
CA LYS A 874 -9.75 24.14 17.05
C LYS A 874 -10.76 24.08 15.92
N GLU A 875 -10.31 24.08 14.66
CA GLU A 875 -11.19 24.01 13.50
C GLU A 875 -11.89 22.65 13.40
N TYR A 876 -11.25 21.53 13.81
CA TYR A 876 -11.89 20.21 13.79
C TYR A 876 -13.16 20.16 14.65
N PHE A 877 -13.15 20.83 15.81
CA PHE A 877 -14.30 20.95 16.73
C PHE A 877 -15.45 21.81 16.16
N SER A 878 -15.17 22.62 15.15
CA SER A 878 -16.15 23.53 14.53
C SER A 878 -16.65 23.06 13.17
N LEU A 879 -16.14 21.92 12.66
CA LEU A 879 -16.57 21.36 11.38
C LEU A 879 -18.05 20.99 11.43
N LYS A 880 -18.84 21.57 10.52
CA LYS A 880 -20.25 21.23 10.36
C LYS A 880 -20.42 19.93 9.57
N ASN A 881 -19.64 19.76 8.51
CA ASN A 881 -19.75 18.61 7.60
C ASN A 881 -19.37 17.30 8.32
N GLY A 882 -20.24 16.29 8.20
CA GLY A 882 -20.06 14.97 8.81
C GLY A 882 -20.03 14.95 10.34
N SER A 883 -20.41 16.04 11.01
CA SER A 883 -20.40 16.12 12.48
C SER A 883 -21.47 15.27 13.16
N ASP A 884 -22.60 15.07 12.49
CA ASP A 884 -23.84 14.45 12.99
C ASP A 884 -24.04 12.99 12.54
N LYS A 885 -23.20 12.50 11.62
CA LYS A 885 -23.21 11.12 11.10
C LYS A 885 -21.92 10.37 11.44
N PHE A 886 -21.93 9.05 11.25
CA PHE A 886 -20.69 8.29 11.24
C PHE A 886 -19.84 8.77 10.06
N HIS A 887 -18.62 9.23 10.37
CA HIS A 887 -17.72 9.81 9.38
C HIS A 887 -16.68 8.76 8.98
N SER A 888 -16.74 8.31 7.72
CA SER A 888 -15.99 7.17 7.20
C SER A 888 -14.59 7.51 6.72
N GLU A 889 -14.27 8.78 6.48
CA GLU A 889 -12.94 9.21 6.04
C GLU A 889 -12.64 10.65 6.50
N ARG A 890 -11.49 10.85 7.14
CA ARG A 890 -10.91 12.18 7.40
C ARG A 890 -9.43 12.06 7.67
N GLY A 891 -8.63 12.92 7.06
CA GLY A 891 -7.19 12.77 7.07
C GLY A 891 -6.43 14.07 7.24
N MET A 892 -5.15 13.92 7.56
CA MET A 892 -4.13 14.95 7.38
C MET A 892 -2.77 14.30 7.12
N PRO A 893 -1.78 15.03 6.57
CA PRO A 893 -0.43 14.51 6.43
C PRO A 893 0.13 13.97 7.76
N ASN A 894 1.00 12.96 7.67
CA ASN A 894 1.74 12.41 8.81
C ASN A 894 3.18 12.14 8.38
N VAL A 895 4.05 13.05 8.81
CA VAL A 895 5.48 13.02 8.54
C VAL A 895 6.15 11.93 9.38
N MET A 896 6.93 11.07 8.73
CA MET A 896 7.72 10.02 9.37
C MET A 896 8.76 10.58 10.36
N ASN A 897 9.24 9.74 11.28
CA ASN A 897 10.41 10.05 12.08
C ASN A 897 11.68 10.12 11.20
N TYR A 898 12.72 10.82 11.67
CA TYR A 898 13.93 11.07 10.88
C TYR A 898 14.62 9.78 10.40
N GLU A 899 14.65 8.74 11.23
CA GLU A 899 15.25 7.46 10.88
C GLU A 899 14.57 6.83 9.64
N SER A 900 13.24 6.94 9.56
CA SER A 900 12.45 6.47 8.43
C SER A 900 12.64 7.34 7.18
N LEU A 901 12.81 8.66 7.31
CA LEU A 901 13.13 9.54 6.17
C LEU A 901 14.44 9.12 5.49
N VAL A 902 15.45 8.78 6.28
CA VAL A 902 16.77 8.31 5.77
C VAL A 902 16.65 6.96 5.06
N ARG A 903 15.67 6.13 5.42
CA ARG A 903 15.39 4.85 4.72
C ARG A 903 14.61 5.05 3.43
N THR A 904 13.83 6.12 3.31
CA THR A 904 12.95 6.38 2.16
C THR A 904 13.64 7.16 1.05
N PHE A 905 14.42 8.19 1.38
CA PHE A 905 14.96 9.13 0.39
C PHE A 905 16.44 8.90 0.06
N SER A 906 16.86 9.38 -1.13
CA SER A 906 18.28 9.52 -1.41
C SER A 906 18.90 10.63 -0.54
N PRO A 907 20.18 10.52 -0.14
CA PRO A 907 20.81 11.52 0.74
C PRO A 907 20.70 12.96 0.24
N GLU A 908 20.74 13.15 -1.08
CA GLU A 908 20.68 14.45 -1.76
C GLU A 908 19.27 15.04 -1.77
N ALA A 909 18.25 14.19 -1.65
CA ALA A 909 16.84 14.57 -1.63
C ALA A 909 16.27 14.73 -0.21
N LEU A 910 17.06 14.44 0.84
CA LEU A 910 16.61 14.57 2.23
C LEU A 910 16.13 15.99 2.56
N TRP A 911 16.79 17.03 2.04
CA TRP A 911 16.38 18.41 2.30
C TRP A 911 16.96 19.40 1.28
N PRO A 912 16.19 20.42 0.82
CA PRO A 912 14.78 20.70 1.13
C PRO A 912 13.80 19.74 0.44
N GLN A 913 12.51 19.87 0.77
CA GLN A 913 11.41 19.15 0.11
C GLN A 913 11.48 19.35 -1.41
N ASN A 914 11.29 18.27 -2.17
CA ASN A 914 11.50 18.22 -3.63
C ASN A 914 10.61 17.16 -4.29
N ALA A 915 10.86 16.82 -5.55
CA ALA A 915 10.07 15.83 -6.28
C ALA A 915 10.02 14.44 -5.62
N GLN A 916 11.08 13.94 -4.98
CA GLN A 916 11.04 12.65 -4.28
C GLN A 916 10.05 12.69 -3.09
N TRP A 917 9.96 13.82 -2.39
CA TRP A 917 8.95 14.00 -1.35
C TRP A 917 7.53 13.89 -1.94
N GLY A 918 7.33 14.49 -3.12
CA GLY A 918 6.06 14.37 -3.85
C GLY A 918 5.78 12.95 -4.35
N GLN A 919 6.81 12.21 -4.80
CA GLN A 919 6.67 10.78 -5.12
C GLN A 919 6.17 10.01 -3.92
N HIS A 920 6.72 10.25 -2.72
CA HIS A 920 6.26 9.67 -1.46
C HIS A 920 5.12 10.47 -0.80
N ASP A 921 4.17 10.95 -1.62
CA ASP A 921 2.87 11.54 -1.27
C ASP A 921 2.88 12.93 -0.61
N TYR A 922 4.04 13.48 -0.26
CA TYR A 922 4.15 14.77 0.41
C TYR A 922 4.14 15.95 -0.58
N THR A 923 3.01 16.16 -1.26
CA THR A 923 2.88 17.24 -2.24
C THR A 923 2.27 18.50 -1.64
N MET A 924 2.71 19.67 -2.10
CA MET A 924 2.31 20.97 -1.51
C MET A 924 0.83 21.31 -1.69
N GLU A 925 0.23 20.87 -2.79
CA GLU A 925 -1.18 21.07 -3.16
C GLU A 925 -1.94 19.72 -3.10
N GLY A 926 -3.09 19.62 -3.75
CA GLY A 926 -3.93 18.41 -3.72
C GLY A 926 -4.76 18.26 -2.43
N ALA A 927 -5.28 17.06 -2.19
CA ALA A 927 -6.14 16.76 -1.04
C ALA A 927 -5.37 16.85 0.29
N GLN A 928 -4.15 16.33 0.31
CA GLN A 928 -3.17 16.36 1.40
C GLN A 928 -2.72 17.79 1.73
N SER A 929 -2.52 18.63 0.71
CA SER A 929 -2.09 20.02 0.82
C SER A 929 -1.00 20.23 1.87
N CYS A 930 0.17 19.59 1.69
CA CYS A 930 1.24 19.63 2.69
C CYS A 930 1.78 21.05 2.98
N ALA A 931 1.46 22.03 2.11
CA ALA A 931 1.66 23.44 2.42
C ALA A 931 0.93 23.90 3.71
N SER A 932 -0.27 23.37 4.00
CA SER A 932 -0.98 23.71 5.25
C SER A 932 -0.29 23.11 6.47
N PHE A 933 0.26 21.90 6.36
CA PHE A 933 1.04 21.26 7.41
C PHE A 933 2.34 22.05 7.68
N ASN A 934 3.06 22.43 6.63
CA ASN A 934 4.25 23.28 6.72
C ASN A 934 3.91 24.64 7.38
N ALA A 935 2.79 25.26 7.01
CA ALA A 935 2.36 26.54 7.58
C ALA A 935 2.03 26.44 9.08
N ILE A 936 1.45 25.33 9.53
CA ILE A 936 1.21 25.07 10.96
C ILE A 936 2.54 24.95 11.71
N ILE A 937 3.52 24.22 11.16
CA ILE A 937 4.87 24.13 11.75
C ILE A 937 5.52 25.51 11.81
N GLU A 938 5.52 26.25 10.70
CA GLU A 938 6.19 27.55 10.62
C GLU A 938 5.57 28.57 11.58
N LYS A 939 4.24 28.62 11.66
CA LYS A 939 3.55 29.48 12.63
C LYS A 939 3.84 29.08 14.07
N GLY A 940 3.76 27.78 14.37
CA GLY A 940 3.96 27.23 15.71
C GLY A 940 5.38 27.35 16.21
N PHE A 941 6.36 26.94 15.42
CA PHE A 941 7.72 26.69 15.86
C PHE A 941 8.78 27.45 15.05
N GLY A 942 8.40 28.17 13.99
CA GLY A 942 9.32 28.79 13.05
C GLY A 942 9.78 27.84 11.95
N LYS A 943 10.41 28.40 10.90
CA LYS A 943 10.85 27.64 9.73
C LYS A 943 11.97 26.63 10.08
N PRO A 944 11.81 25.33 9.78
CA PRO A 944 12.86 24.33 10.01
C PRO A 944 14.07 24.52 9.09
N ASN A 945 15.27 24.20 9.59
CA ASN A 945 16.54 24.40 8.87
C ASN A 945 17.02 23.15 8.11
N ASN A 946 16.59 21.96 8.52
CA ASN A 946 16.98 20.67 7.94
C ASN A 946 15.89 19.60 8.16
N ALA A 947 16.02 18.45 7.51
CA ALA A 947 15.09 17.34 7.61
C ALA A 947 14.88 16.82 9.04
N LYS A 948 15.92 16.79 9.88
CA LYS A 948 15.79 16.33 11.27
C LYS A 948 14.93 17.29 12.09
N GLU A 949 15.21 18.60 12.02
CA GLU A 949 14.39 19.61 12.71
C GLU A 949 12.95 19.59 12.19
N PHE A 950 12.75 19.43 10.88
CA PHE A 950 11.41 19.29 10.31
C PHE A 950 10.67 18.06 10.86
N ALA A 951 11.31 16.88 10.87
CA ALA A 951 10.72 15.65 11.39
C ALA A 951 10.39 15.74 12.88
N ASP A 952 11.30 16.29 13.70
CA ASP A 952 11.11 16.48 15.14
C ASP A 952 9.92 17.42 15.42
N LEU A 953 9.82 18.54 14.70
CA LEU A 953 8.72 19.51 14.85
C LEU A 953 7.39 18.98 14.30
N ALA A 954 7.43 18.18 13.23
CA ALA A 954 6.25 17.57 12.66
C ALA A 954 5.55 16.62 13.63
N GLN A 955 6.29 15.98 14.56
CA GLN A 955 5.67 15.11 15.56
C GLN A 955 4.71 15.84 16.50
N TRP A 956 4.89 17.14 16.76
CA TRP A 956 3.91 17.94 17.50
C TRP A 956 2.58 18.04 16.74
N VAL A 957 2.65 18.30 15.43
CA VAL A 957 1.49 18.44 14.55
C VAL A 957 0.80 17.08 14.33
N ASN A 958 1.58 16.01 14.17
CA ASN A 958 1.09 14.64 14.12
C ASN A 958 0.30 14.28 15.39
N TYR A 959 0.85 14.54 16.58
CA TYR A 959 0.18 14.22 17.85
C TYR A 959 -1.12 15.02 18.00
N ASP A 960 -1.03 16.34 17.95
CA ASP A 960 -2.14 17.24 18.27
C ASP A 960 -3.25 17.19 17.21
N GLY A 961 -2.89 17.09 15.93
CA GLY A 961 -3.83 17.02 14.83
C GLY A 961 -4.68 15.75 14.89
N TYR A 962 -4.04 14.59 15.05
CA TYR A 962 -4.73 13.31 15.13
C TYR A 962 -5.53 13.15 16.43
N ARG A 963 -4.99 13.62 17.57
CA ARG A 963 -5.75 13.69 18.82
C ARG A 963 -7.01 14.55 18.65
N GLY A 964 -6.84 15.76 18.10
CA GLY A 964 -7.92 16.72 17.88
C GLY A 964 -9.03 16.21 16.96
N MET A 965 -8.69 15.45 15.91
CA MET A 965 -9.68 14.84 15.03
C MET A 965 -10.63 13.90 15.80
N PHE A 966 -10.12 13.05 16.69
CA PHE A 966 -10.95 12.14 17.48
C PHE A 966 -11.67 12.84 18.64
N GLU A 967 -10.99 13.70 19.40
CA GLU A 967 -11.60 14.44 20.51
C GLU A 967 -12.77 15.31 20.03
N SER A 968 -12.68 15.88 18.82
CA SER A 968 -13.77 16.68 18.21
C SER A 968 -15.09 15.92 18.01
N ARG A 969 -15.05 14.58 18.05
CA ARG A 969 -16.22 13.71 17.84
C ARG A 969 -17.04 13.48 19.12
N SER A 970 -16.58 13.98 20.27
CA SER A 970 -17.23 13.79 21.56
C SER A 970 -18.68 14.29 21.61
N LEU A 971 -19.03 15.34 20.85
CA LEU A 971 -20.37 15.95 20.91
C LEU A 971 -21.48 14.96 20.54
N ASN A 972 -21.32 14.27 19.41
CA ASN A 972 -22.35 13.38 18.85
C ASN A 972 -22.02 11.89 18.98
N ARG A 973 -20.75 11.53 19.26
CA ARG A 973 -20.27 10.15 19.42
C ARG A 973 -20.77 9.24 18.28
N LYS A 974 -20.59 9.70 17.04
CA LYS A 974 -21.06 8.98 15.84
C LYS A 974 -19.99 8.12 15.18
N GLY A 975 -18.77 8.14 15.71
CA GLY A 975 -17.62 7.44 15.12
C GLY A 975 -16.84 8.31 14.13
N LEU A 976 -15.62 7.86 13.86
CA LEU A 976 -14.68 8.43 12.91
C LEU A 976 -13.72 7.34 12.44
N LEU A 977 -13.57 7.21 11.12
CA LEU A 977 -12.50 6.45 10.49
C LEU A 977 -11.55 7.43 9.78
N LEU A 978 -10.27 7.36 10.13
CA LEU A 978 -9.21 8.15 9.53
C LEU A 978 -8.98 7.77 8.07
N TRP A 979 -8.67 8.75 7.24
CA TRP A 979 -7.95 8.59 5.98
C TRP A 979 -6.49 8.95 6.25
N MET A 980 -5.61 8.00 6.51
CA MET A 980 -5.75 6.56 6.66
C MET A 980 -4.99 6.16 7.93
N THR A 981 -5.00 4.86 8.27
CA THR A 981 -4.24 4.35 9.42
C THR A 981 -3.02 3.54 9.04
N HIS A 982 -3.03 2.98 7.83
CA HIS A 982 -2.00 2.07 7.34
C HIS A 982 -1.43 2.55 5.99
N PRO A 983 -0.09 2.65 5.86
CA PRO A 983 0.56 3.00 4.60
C PRO A 983 0.91 1.75 3.77
N ALA A 984 0.45 1.72 2.51
CA ALA A 984 0.79 0.62 1.58
C ALA A 984 2.27 0.60 1.15
N TRP A 985 2.95 1.73 1.27
CA TRP A 985 4.33 1.94 0.84
C TRP A 985 4.95 3.10 1.65
N PRO A 986 6.25 3.39 1.56
CA PRO A 986 6.84 4.53 2.27
C PRO A 986 6.11 5.82 1.90
N SER A 987 5.30 6.32 2.83
CA SER A 987 4.42 7.46 2.64
C SER A 987 4.64 8.49 3.75
N MET A 988 4.21 9.71 3.49
CA MET A 988 4.31 10.86 4.38
C MET A 988 2.93 11.49 4.66
N VAL A 989 1.87 10.80 4.27
CA VAL A 989 0.48 11.23 4.49
C VAL A 989 -0.32 10.11 5.12
N TRP A 990 -1.40 10.48 5.82
CA TRP A 990 -2.52 9.57 6.08
C TRP A 990 -2.12 8.21 6.69
N GLN A 991 -1.43 8.24 7.82
CA GLN A 991 -0.97 7.04 8.51
C GLN A 991 -0.93 7.33 10.02
N THR A 992 -0.83 6.31 10.87
CA THR A 992 -0.57 6.52 12.31
C THR A 992 0.79 5.96 12.75
N TYR A 993 1.22 4.89 12.11
CA TYR A 993 2.59 4.37 12.08
C TYR A 993 3.05 4.36 10.63
N ASP A 994 4.35 4.44 10.39
CA ASP A 994 4.87 4.49 9.03
C ASP A 994 5.08 3.10 8.41
N TYR A 995 5.43 3.05 7.12
CA TYR A 995 5.65 1.80 6.36
C TYR A 995 6.61 0.82 7.03
N TYR A 996 7.54 1.30 7.87
CA TYR A 996 8.53 0.48 8.55
C TYR A 996 8.02 -0.10 9.88
N PHE A 997 6.74 0.12 10.21
CA PHE A 997 6.12 -0.12 11.51
C PHE A 997 6.69 0.75 12.65
N GLU A 998 7.21 1.94 12.36
CA GLU A 998 7.56 2.91 13.40
C GLU A 998 6.30 3.68 13.84
N PRO A 999 5.89 3.60 15.13
CA PRO A 999 4.79 4.42 15.64
C PRO A 999 5.19 5.90 15.67
N THR A 1000 4.55 6.71 14.83
CA THR A 1000 4.74 8.18 14.87
C THR A 1000 3.98 8.78 16.05
N ALA A 1001 4.13 10.08 16.31
CA ALA A 1001 3.36 10.73 17.35
C ALA A 1001 1.84 10.74 17.10
N ALA A 1002 1.39 10.57 15.85
CA ALA A 1002 -0.03 10.41 15.53
C ALA A 1002 -0.63 9.15 16.16
N TYR A 1003 0.14 8.05 16.21
CA TYR A 1003 -0.25 6.81 16.89
C TYR A 1003 -0.67 7.09 18.33
N PHE A 1004 0.16 7.83 19.05
CA PHE A 1004 -0.07 8.14 20.47
C PHE A 1004 -1.17 9.19 20.66
N GLY A 1005 -1.29 10.16 19.74
CA GLY A 1005 -2.43 11.09 19.70
C GLY A 1005 -3.76 10.36 19.51
N CYS A 1006 -3.83 9.39 18.60
CA CYS A 1006 -4.99 8.52 18.41
C CYS A 1006 -5.27 7.64 19.63
N LYS A 1007 -4.24 6.98 20.17
CA LYS A 1007 -4.31 6.12 21.36
C LYS A 1007 -4.91 6.88 22.54
N LYS A 1008 -4.45 8.11 22.76
CA LYS A 1008 -4.90 9.02 23.81
C LYS A 1008 -6.36 9.43 23.62
N ALA A 1009 -6.71 9.99 22.45
CA ALA A 1009 -8.08 10.46 22.17
C ALA A 1009 -9.13 9.33 22.12
N SER A 1010 -8.69 8.09 21.94
CA SER A 1010 -9.54 6.91 21.82
C SER A 1010 -9.62 6.09 23.11
N GLU A 1011 -9.04 6.56 24.23
CA GLU A 1011 -9.19 5.94 25.54
C GLU A 1011 -10.68 5.61 25.83
N PRO A 1012 -11.01 4.43 26.39
CA PRO A 1012 -12.40 4.07 26.66
C PRO A 1012 -13.12 5.01 27.64
N LEU A 1013 -12.38 5.60 28.58
CA LEU A 1013 -12.83 6.69 29.46
C LEU A 1013 -11.77 7.78 29.38
N HIS A 1014 -12.12 8.96 28.86
CA HIS A 1014 -11.17 9.97 28.44
C HIS A 1014 -11.51 11.35 28.98
N ILE A 1015 -10.51 12.12 29.41
CA ILE A 1015 -10.63 13.55 29.74
C ILE A 1015 -9.99 14.41 28.65
N GLN A 1016 -10.74 15.40 28.16
CA GLN A 1016 -10.31 16.25 27.05
C GLN A 1016 -10.68 17.73 27.24
N TRP A 1017 -9.98 18.61 26.52
CA TRP A 1017 -10.28 20.04 26.44
C TRP A 1017 -10.94 20.35 25.10
N ASN A 1018 -12.07 21.07 25.14
CA ASN A 1018 -12.73 21.62 23.96
C ASN A 1018 -12.20 23.05 23.69
N PRO A 1019 -11.33 23.27 22.68
CA PRO A 1019 -10.70 24.56 22.42
C PRO A 1019 -11.64 25.62 21.84
N VAL A 1020 -12.89 25.27 21.51
CA VAL A 1020 -13.91 26.22 21.04
C VAL A 1020 -14.66 26.84 22.21
N THR A 1021 -14.96 26.06 23.25
CA THR A 1021 -15.75 26.52 24.39
C THR A 1021 -14.93 26.75 25.66
N ASP A 1022 -13.68 26.30 25.67
CA ASP A 1022 -12.79 26.19 26.83
C ASP A 1022 -13.34 25.30 27.95
N GLU A 1023 -14.27 24.40 27.62
CA GLU A 1023 -14.82 23.42 28.55
C GLU A 1023 -13.94 22.16 28.60
N ILE A 1024 -13.83 21.58 29.79
CA ILE A 1024 -13.28 20.25 30.01
C ILE A 1024 -14.42 19.24 29.95
N GLU A 1025 -14.20 18.18 29.18
CA GLU A 1025 -15.16 17.11 28.93
C GLU A 1025 -14.61 15.77 29.41
N VAL A 1026 -15.47 14.96 30.04
CA VAL A 1026 -15.22 13.53 30.28
C VAL A 1026 -16.09 12.73 29.32
N VAL A 1027 -15.45 11.90 28.50
CA VAL A 1027 -16.10 11.09 27.47
C VAL A 1027 -16.00 9.61 27.84
N ASN A 1028 -17.13 8.92 27.93
CA ASN A 1028 -17.19 7.50 28.25
C ASN A 1028 -17.67 6.70 27.02
N TYR A 1029 -16.72 6.07 26.35
CA TYR A 1029 -16.94 5.11 25.27
C TYR A 1029 -17.01 3.66 25.77
N SER A 1030 -16.67 3.42 27.04
CA SER A 1030 -16.70 2.10 27.66
C SER A 1030 -18.11 1.70 28.08
N ALA A 1031 -18.33 0.39 28.21
CA ALA A 1031 -19.61 -0.12 28.70
C ALA A 1031 -19.77 0.12 30.21
N GLY A 1032 -20.98 0.50 30.62
CA GLY A 1032 -21.35 0.72 32.02
C GLY A 1032 -21.15 2.15 32.55
N VAL A 1033 -21.60 2.35 33.79
CA VAL A 1033 -21.52 3.63 34.53
C VAL A 1033 -20.20 3.69 35.29
N ARG A 1034 -19.59 4.87 35.33
CA ARG A 1034 -18.37 5.19 36.08
C ARG A 1034 -18.69 6.30 37.07
N ASP A 1035 -18.66 5.96 38.36
CA ASP A 1035 -19.00 6.85 39.47
C ASP A 1035 -17.75 7.22 40.27
N GLY A 1036 -17.78 8.35 40.96
CA GLY A 1036 -16.70 8.79 41.84
C GLY A 1036 -15.45 9.24 41.08
N LEU A 1037 -15.63 9.78 39.87
CA LEU A 1037 -14.53 10.39 39.13
C LEU A 1037 -14.30 11.82 39.61
N THR A 1038 -13.04 12.23 39.60
CA THR A 1038 -12.63 13.60 39.86
C THR A 1038 -11.77 14.08 38.70
N ALA A 1039 -12.23 15.13 38.02
CA ALA A 1039 -11.53 15.80 36.94
C ALA A 1039 -10.77 17.01 37.51
N LYS A 1040 -9.46 17.07 37.25
CA LYS A 1040 -8.57 18.18 37.60
C LYS A 1040 -8.00 18.81 36.33
N ALA A 1041 -7.94 20.13 36.28
CA ALA A 1041 -7.31 20.90 35.21
C ALA A 1041 -6.32 21.92 35.79
N GLN A 1042 -5.18 22.11 35.12
CA GLN A 1042 -4.14 23.06 35.49
C GLN A 1042 -3.64 23.81 34.27
N ILE A 1043 -3.39 25.12 34.42
CA ILE A 1043 -2.68 25.95 33.43
C ILE A 1043 -1.29 26.23 33.98
N ILE A 1044 -0.27 25.83 33.22
CA ILE A 1044 1.12 25.79 33.66
C ILE A 1044 1.98 26.65 32.73
N ASN A 1045 2.79 27.53 33.29
CA ASN A 1045 3.73 28.37 32.53
C ASN A 1045 4.92 27.56 32.03
N MET A 1046 5.71 28.15 31.12
CA MET A 1046 6.93 27.54 30.58
C MET A 1046 7.99 27.22 31.65
N ASP A 1047 7.99 27.93 32.77
CA ASP A 1047 8.89 27.68 33.90
C ASP A 1047 8.35 26.60 34.86
N GLY A 1048 7.21 25.97 34.55
CA GLY A 1048 6.57 24.94 35.36
C GLY A 1048 5.68 25.48 36.49
N SER A 1049 5.57 26.80 36.68
CA SER A 1049 4.67 27.38 37.69
C SER A 1049 3.20 27.24 37.28
N ILE A 1050 2.33 26.91 38.24
CA ILE A 1050 0.88 26.79 38.03
C ILE A 1050 0.25 28.18 38.12
N SER A 1051 -0.31 28.67 37.02
CA SER A 1051 -1.03 29.95 36.96
C SER A 1051 -2.49 29.81 37.40
N TRP A 1052 -3.09 28.64 37.19
CA TRP A 1052 -4.48 28.35 37.54
C TRP A 1052 -4.67 26.85 37.73
N GLU A 1053 -5.53 26.44 38.67
CA GLU A 1053 -5.99 25.07 38.81
C GLU A 1053 -7.43 25.00 39.33
N ASN A 1054 -8.13 23.94 38.95
CA ASN A 1054 -9.46 23.61 39.45
C ASN A 1054 -9.71 22.10 39.44
N GLU A 1055 -10.63 21.64 40.27
CA GLU A 1055 -10.98 20.23 40.44
C GLU A 1055 -12.49 20.08 40.71
N VAL A 1056 -13.13 19.10 40.06
CA VAL A 1056 -14.58 18.84 40.19
C VAL A 1056 -14.87 17.34 40.14
N SER A 1057 -15.85 16.89 40.93
CA SER A 1057 -16.40 15.54 40.80
C SER A 1057 -17.33 15.43 39.58
N VAL A 1058 -17.27 14.31 38.86
CA VAL A 1058 -18.09 14.05 37.68
C VAL A 1058 -18.37 12.56 37.57
N ASP A 1059 -19.63 12.16 37.47
CA ASP A 1059 -20.00 10.79 37.12
C ASP A 1059 -20.29 10.71 35.62
N SER A 1060 -19.95 9.58 34.99
CA SER A 1060 -20.14 9.39 33.56
C SER A 1060 -20.87 8.09 33.24
N LYS A 1061 -21.99 8.20 32.53
CA LYS A 1061 -22.76 7.05 32.05
C LYS A 1061 -22.14 6.50 30.77
N GLU A 1062 -22.47 5.26 30.43
CA GLU A 1062 -22.12 4.68 29.12
C GLU A 1062 -22.60 5.59 27.99
N ASP A 1063 -21.75 5.76 26.97
CA ASP A 1063 -22.05 6.55 25.77
C ASP A 1063 -22.49 7.99 26.07
N THR A 1064 -21.74 8.67 26.96
CA THR A 1064 -21.97 10.08 27.29
C THR A 1064 -20.71 10.94 27.21
N THR A 1065 -20.95 12.25 27.06
CA THR A 1065 -19.96 13.31 27.14
C THR A 1065 -20.43 14.29 28.19
N ASN A 1066 -19.70 14.38 29.29
CA ASN A 1066 -20.02 15.22 30.45
C ASN A 1066 -19.12 16.45 30.44
N ARG A 1067 -19.69 17.64 30.29
CA ARG A 1067 -18.98 18.91 30.49
C ARG A 1067 -18.89 19.17 31.98
N CYS A 1068 -17.68 19.28 32.54
CA CYS A 1068 -17.49 19.30 33.99
C CYS A 1068 -16.96 20.63 34.53
N MET A 1069 -16.10 21.35 33.80
CA MET A 1069 -15.62 22.68 34.20
C MET A 1069 -15.19 23.51 32.98
N LYS A 1070 -14.97 24.81 33.19
CA LYS A 1070 -14.44 25.72 32.17
C LYS A 1070 -13.08 26.26 32.60
N LEU A 1071 -12.12 26.30 31.68
CA LEU A 1071 -10.80 26.91 31.91
C LEU A 1071 -10.92 28.43 32.00
N ASP A 1072 -10.14 29.03 32.90
CA ASP A 1072 -9.96 30.47 33.02
C ASP A 1072 -8.48 30.78 32.86
N PHE A 1073 -8.11 31.52 31.80
CA PHE A 1073 -6.72 31.84 31.46
C PHE A 1073 -6.31 33.18 32.07
N PRO A 1074 -5.51 33.20 33.15
CA PRO A 1074 -5.12 34.46 33.78
C PRO A 1074 -4.19 35.29 32.89
N ALA A 1075 -4.15 36.62 33.09
CA ALA A 1075 -3.23 37.50 32.37
C ALA A 1075 -1.74 37.21 32.68
N SER A 1076 -1.43 36.44 33.73
CA SER A 1076 -0.07 36.07 34.13
C SER A 1076 0.51 34.88 33.38
N VAL A 1077 -0.22 34.27 32.45
CA VAL A 1077 0.30 33.12 31.67
C VAL A 1077 1.45 33.53 30.77
N SER A 1078 2.44 32.66 30.62
CA SER A 1078 3.51 32.86 29.64
C SER A 1078 2.98 32.83 28.19
N ASN A 1079 3.70 33.47 27.25
CA ASN A 1079 3.33 33.56 25.83
C ASN A 1079 2.97 32.20 25.22
N THR A 1080 3.69 31.16 25.62
CA THR A 1080 3.30 29.76 25.45
C THR A 1080 3.11 29.15 26.83
N HIS A 1081 2.10 28.31 27.02
CA HIS A 1081 1.78 27.65 28.29
C HIS A 1081 1.11 26.30 28.02
N PHE A 1082 0.92 25.52 29.06
CA PHE A 1082 0.40 24.16 28.96
C PHE A 1082 -0.92 24.03 29.71
N VAL A 1083 -1.82 23.21 29.18
CA VAL A 1083 -3.02 22.75 29.90
C VAL A 1083 -2.83 21.29 30.25
N LYS A 1084 -2.82 20.96 31.53
CA LYS A 1084 -2.75 19.58 32.02
C LYS A 1084 -4.07 19.16 32.62
N LEU A 1085 -4.59 18.03 32.17
CA LEU A 1085 -5.82 17.41 32.65
C LEU A 1085 -5.51 16.09 33.33
N THR A 1086 -6.24 15.76 34.39
CA THR A 1086 -6.15 14.47 35.06
C THR A 1086 -7.54 14.04 35.51
N LEU A 1087 -7.92 12.83 35.18
CA LEU A 1087 -9.13 12.18 35.65
C LEU A 1087 -8.73 11.05 36.58
N THR A 1088 -9.24 11.10 37.81
CA THR A 1088 -9.02 10.05 38.80
C THR A 1088 -10.31 9.33 39.13
N GLU A 1089 -10.21 8.02 39.38
CA GLU A 1089 -11.27 7.19 39.93
C GLU A 1089 -10.73 6.59 41.22
N ASN A 1090 -11.36 6.91 42.36
CA ASN A 1090 -10.91 6.46 43.68
C ASN A 1090 -9.41 6.78 43.97
N GLY A 1091 -8.93 7.94 43.50
CA GLY A 1091 -7.55 8.38 43.67
C GLY A 1091 -6.52 7.77 42.71
N LYS A 1092 -6.93 6.89 41.78
CA LYS A 1092 -6.08 6.36 40.71
C LYS A 1092 -6.32 7.13 39.42
N ILE A 1093 -5.26 7.57 38.74
CA ILE A 1093 -5.37 8.18 37.41
C ILE A 1093 -5.90 7.14 36.41
N VAL A 1094 -7.01 7.47 35.75
CA VAL A 1094 -7.64 6.64 34.71
C VAL A 1094 -7.54 7.27 33.32
N SER A 1095 -7.32 8.59 33.25
CA SER A 1095 -6.99 9.32 32.02
C SER A 1095 -6.20 10.58 32.40
N ASP A 1096 -5.25 10.97 31.56
CA ASP A 1096 -4.51 12.22 31.66
C ASP A 1096 -4.27 12.77 30.26
N ASN A 1097 -4.18 14.09 30.14
CA ASN A 1097 -3.97 14.74 28.85
C ASN A 1097 -3.18 16.04 29.02
N PHE A 1098 -2.35 16.38 28.04
CA PHE A 1098 -1.44 17.52 28.08
C PHE A 1098 -1.48 18.27 26.76
N TYR A 1099 -1.82 19.56 26.81
CA TYR A 1099 -2.01 20.39 25.63
C TYR A 1099 -1.06 21.58 25.64
N LEU A 1100 -0.66 21.99 24.43
CA LEU A 1100 0.12 23.18 24.19
C LEU A 1100 -0.79 24.34 23.74
N ARG A 1101 -0.64 25.52 24.36
CA ARG A 1101 -1.42 26.72 24.02
C ARG A 1101 -0.52 27.95 23.96
N GLY A 1102 -0.78 28.81 22.97
CA GLY A 1102 -0.20 30.14 22.86
C GLY A 1102 -1.21 31.22 23.27
N VAL A 1103 -0.74 32.35 23.79
CA VAL A 1103 -1.56 33.56 23.94
C VAL A 1103 -2.08 34.00 22.57
N GLU A 1104 -1.21 34.01 21.57
CA GLU A 1104 -1.59 34.01 20.16
C GLU A 1104 -1.85 32.56 19.72
N GLU A 1105 -3.02 32.31 19.15
CA GLU A 1105 -3.46 30.97 18.75
C GLU A 1105 -2.48 30.35 17.73
N GLY A 1106 -1.91 29.19 18.08
CA GLY A 1106 -0.98 28.45 17.24
C GLY A 1106 0.44 29.01 17.19
N ASN A 1107 0.82 29.96 18.05
CA ASN A 1107 2.20 30.45 18.18
C ASN A 1107 2.88 29.87 19.42
N TYR A 1108 3.91 29.06 19.20
CA TYR A 1108 4.66 28.35 20.25
C TYR A 1108 6.16 28.66 20.20
N GLN A 1109 6.58 29.70 19.48
CA GLN A 1109 8.00 29.95 19.20
C GLN A 1109 8.80 30.27 20.47
N ALA A 1110 8.14 30.73 21.53
CA ALA A 1110 8.76 30.93 22.85
C ALA A 1110 9.39 29.64 23.39
N LEU A 1111 8.90 28.45 22.99
CA LEU A 1111 9.52 27.18 23.38
C LEU A 1111 10.99 27.06 22.96
N ARG A 1112 11.46 27.81 21.95
CA ARG A 1112 12.89 27.83 21.56
C ARG A 1112 13.80 28.38 22.65
N GLU A 1113 13.25 29.15 23.59
CA GLU A 1113 13.97 29.72 24.72
C GLU A 1113 14.06 28.76 25.91
N MET A 1114 13.40 27.59 25.85
CA MET A 1114 13.40 26.65 26.96
C MET A 1114 14.79 26.04 27.20
N PRO A 1115 15.25 25.97 28.46
CA PRO A 1115 16.44 25.21 28.82
C PRO A 1115 16.34 23.73 28.42
N LYS A 1116 17.50 23.14 28.12
CA LYS A 1116 17.63 21.69 28.00
C LYS A 1116 17.52 21.03 29.37
N VAL A 1117 16.96 19.81 29.39
CA VAL A 1117 16.65 19.04 30.59
C VAL A 1117 17.28 17.66 30.46
N THR A 1118 18.11 17.27 31.43
CA THR A 1118 18.54 15.89 31.61
C THR A 1118 17.54 15.17 32.50
N LEU A 1119 16.95 14.08 32.02
CA LEU A 1119 16.04 13.26 32.82
C LEU A 1119 16.82 12.25 33.65
N ARG A 1120 16.35 11.99 34.87
CA ARG A 1120 16.78 10.80 35.61
C ARG A 1120 16.03 9.60 35.04
N SER A 1121 16.76 8.64 34.46
CA SER A 1121 16.18 7.42 33.90
C SER A 1121 16.68 6.17 34.64
N ASN A 1122 15.77 5.22 34.83
CA ASN A 1122 16.09 3.87 35.24
C ASN A 1122 15.37 2.90 34.31
N VAL A 1123 16.12 2.04 33.63
CA VAL A 1123 15.59 1.11 32.64
C VAL A 1123 15.90 -0.31 33.10
N ALA A 1124 14.85 -1.12 33.24
CA ALA A 1124 14.96 -2.55 33.46
C ALA A 1124 14.48 -3.29 32.22
N THR A 1125 15.30 -4.18 31.67
CA THR A 1125 14.93 -5.04 30.54
C THR A 1125 14.88 -6.50 30.99
N ASN A 1126 13.96 -7.26 30.41
CA ASN A 1126 13.80 -8.69 30.67
C ASN A 1126 13.42 -9.41 29.38
N LYS A 1127 13.91 -10.64 29.20
CA LYS A 1127 13.54 -11.54 28.10
C LYS A 1127 12.74 -12.71 28.67
N GLY A 1128 11.49 -12.84 28.27
CA GLY A 1128 10.64 -13.98 28.59
C GLY A 1128 11.09 -15.26 27.86
N ASN A 1129 10.69 -16.42 28.39
CA ASN A 1129 10.98 -17.72 27.77
C ASN A 1129 10.23 -17.92 26.44
N ASP A 1130 9.18 -17.14 26.20
CA ASP A 1130 8.38 -17.12 24.97
C ASP A 1130 9.00 -16.24 23.87
N GLY A 1131 10.20 -15.70 24.11
CA GLY A 1131 10.88 -14.77 23.19
C GLY A 1131 10.29 -13.36 23.22
N THR A 1132 9.39 -13.03 24.14
CA THR A 1132 8.93 -11.64 24.31
C THR A 1132 9.93 -10.89 25.18
N TRP A 1133 10.42 -9.76 24.68
CA TRP A 1133 11.18 -8.82 25.48
C TRP A 1133 10.25 -7.79 26.10
N THR A 1134 10.55 -7.38 27.32
CA THR A 1134 9.90 -6.28 28.02
C THR A 1134 10.93 -5.32 28.56
N ALA A 1135 10.68 -4.01 28.45
CA ALA A 1135 11.42 -2.99 29.15
C ALA A 1135 10.48 -2.11 29.98
N THR A 1136 10.91 -1.78 31.19
CA THR A 1136 10.26 -0.78 32.04
C THR A 1136 11.23 0.40 32.19
N ALA A 1137 10.92 1.51 31.52
CA ALA A 1137 11.66 2.76 31.59
C ALA A 1137 10.96 3.71 32.57
N THR A 1138 11.59 3.95 33.71
CA THR A 1138 11.16 4.94 34.69
C THR A 1138 11.89 6.24 34.44
N LEU A 1139 11.18 7.28 34.03
CA LEU A 1139 11.73 8.61 33.73
C LEU A 1139 11.23 9.61 34.75
N GLU A 1140 12.12 10.46 35.24
CA GLU A 1140 11.81 11.51 36.21
C GLU A 1140 12.48 12.83 35.85
N ASN A 1141 11.68 13.90 35.88
CA ASN A 1141 12.17 15.25 35.70
C ASN A 1141 12.53 15.86 37.05
N THR A 1142 13.81 15.83 37.41
CA THR A 1142 14.32 16.43 38.64
C THR A 1142 14.72 17.91 38.48
N SER A 1143 14.51 18.49 37.30
CA SER A 1143 14.82 19.89 37.02
C SER A 1143 13.63 20.80 37.36
N SER A 1144 13.84 22.12 37.31
CA SER A 1144 12.77 23.12 37.43
C SER A 1144 12.11 23.47 36.09
N THR A 1145 12.49 22.82 34.98
CA THR A 1145 11.98 23.11 33.64
C THR A 1145 11.17 21.91 33.14
N PRO A 1146 9.96 22.11 32.56
CA PRO A 1146 9.22 21.02 31.93
C PRO A 1146 10.02 20.32 30.83
N ALA A 1147 9.97 18.99 30.79
CA ALA A 1147 10.55 18.16 29.72
C ALA A 1147 9.44 17.77 28.74
N LEU A 1148 9.60 18.12 27.47
CA LEU A 1148 8.53 18.05 26.47
C LEU A 1148 8.80 17.04 25.37
N MET A 1149 7.73 16.41 24.87
CA MET A 1149 7.74 15.44 23.76
C MET A 1149 8.77 14.34 23.94
N ILE A 1150 8.82 13.76 25.13
CA ILE A 1150 9.74 12.68 25.48
C ILE A 1150 9.40 11.46 24.62
N ARG A 1151 10.33 11.09 23.75
CA ARG A 1151 10.28 9.89 22.91
C ARG A 1151 11.23 8.83 23.46
N VAL A 1152 10.68 7.66 23.75
CA VAL A 1152 11.44 6.45 24.08
C VAL A 1152 11.53 5.56 22.83
N ASN A 1153 12.73 5.09 22.52
CA ASN A 1153 13.01 4.20 21.40
C ASN A 1153 13.89 3.03 21.85
N VAL A 1154 13.84 1.90 21.14
CA VAL A 1154 14.72 0.74 21.40
C VAL A 1154 15.51 0.45 20.14
N VAL A 1155 16.83 0.42 20.29
CA VAL A 1155 17.78 0.19 19.18
C VAL A 1155 18.75 -0.93 19.53
N GLY A 1156 19.44 -1.47 18.53
CA GLY A 1156 20.58 -2.34 18.77
C GLY A 1156 21.75 -1.57 19.37
N GLU A 1157 22.40 -2.16 20.37
CA GLU A 1157 23.52 -1.52 21.08
C GLU A 1157 24.71 -1.25 20.16
N LYS A 1158 24.96 -2.11 19.16
CA LYS A 1158 26.11 -1.99 18.25
C LYS A 1158 25.80 -1.25 16.96
N ASP A 1159 24.67 -1.54 16.32
CA ASP A 1159 24.29 -0.98 15.02
C ASP A 1159 23.58 0.37 15.15
N GLY A 1160 22.92 0.63 16.29
CA GLY A 1160 22.10 1.81 16.50
C GLY A 1160 20.78 1.79 15.71
N GLU A 1161 20.45 0.68 15.05
CA GLU A 1161 19.24 0.53 14.25
C GLU A 1161 18.04 0.19 15.14
N GLN A 1162 16.86 0.68 14.77
CA GLN A 1162 15.63 0.43 15.53
C GLN A 1162 15.28 -1.06 15.58
N PHE A 1163 14.58 -1.46 16.63
CA PHE A 1163 13.85 -2.72 16.66
C PHE A 1163 12.40 -2.43 16.35
N LEU A 1164 11.91 -2.95 15.23
CA LEU A 1164 10.54 -2.77 14.76
C LEU A 1164 9.93 -4.12 14.36
N PRO A 1165 8.64 -4.34 14.64
CA PRO A 1165 7.70 -3.44 15.33
C PRO A 1165 7.96 -3.33 16.84
N MET A 1166 7.38 -2.30 17.46
CA MET A 1166 7.50 -2.03 18.89
C MET A 1166 6.17 -1.55 19.49
N PHE A 1167 5.86 -1.96 20.71
CA PHE A 1167 4.69 -1.51 21.45
C PHE A 1167 5.11 -0.74 22.70
N TYR A 1168 4.45 0.41 22.92
CA TYR A 1168 4.73 1.29 24.05
C TYR A 1168 3.43 1.56 24.81
N SER A 1169 3.47 1.51 26.14
CA SER A 1169 2.34 1.90 26.97
C SER A 1169 1.98 3.37 26.78
N ASP A 1170 3.00 4.22 26.57
CA ASP A 1170 2.86 5.63 26.20
C ASP A 1170 4.17 6.14 25.57
N ASN A 1171 4.11 7.20 24.76
CA ASN A 1171 5.25 7.84 24.12
C ASN A 1171 4.91 9.28 23.71
N TYR A 1172 5.90 10.11 23.39
CA TYR A 1172 5.72 11.54 23.07
C TYR A 1172 4.99 12.34 24.17
N PHE A 1173 5.23 12.01 25.44
CA PHE A 1173 4.60 12.67 26.60
C PHE A 1173 5.49 13.77 27.19
N SER A 1174 4.95 14.52 28.16
CA SER A 1174 5.67 15.57 28.88
C SER A 1174 5.74 15.28 30.38
N LEU A 1175 6.82 15.71 31.04
CA LEU A 1175 6.99 15.63 32.49
C LEU A 1175 7.24 17.01 33.08
N LEU A 1176 6.37 17.45 33.99
CA LEU A 1176 6.59 18.68 34.74
C LEU A 1176 7.68 18.51 35.81
N PRO A 1177 8.22 19.61 36.37
CA PRO A 1177 9.16 19.53 37.49
C PRO A 1177 8.68 18.63 38.63
N GLY A 1178 9.50 17.67 39.02
CA GLY A 1178 9.22 16.68 40.07
C GLY A 1178 8.36 15.50 39.63
N GLU A 1179 7.89 15.47 38.38
CA GLU A 1179 7.07 14.36 37.87
C GLU A 1179 7.91 13.17 37.44
N LYS A 1180 7.27 12.00 37.58
CA LYS A 1180 7.84 10.70 37.26
C LYS A 1180 6.81 9.90 36.48
N LYS A 1181 7.25 9.19 35.44
CA LYS A 1181 6.42 8.27 34.67
C LYS A 1181 7.14 6.98 34.38
N GLU A 1182 6.39 5.89 34.40
CA GLU A 1182 6.85 4.56 34.01
C GLU A 1182 6.28 4.23 32.64
N ILE A 1183 7.15 3.81 31.73
CA ILE A 1183 6.81 3.39 30.37
C ILE A 1183 7.16 1.92 30.22
N ASN A 1184 6.15 1.13 29.86
CA ASN A 1184 6.31 -0.29 29.57
C ASN A 1184 6.40 -0.47 28.05
N ILE A 1185 7.39 -1.24 27.62
CA ILE A 1185 7.73 -1.45 26.22
C ILE A 1185 7.82 -2.95 25.99
N HIS A 1186 7.32 -3.45 24.86
CA HIS A 1186 7.51 -4.85 24.49
C HIS A 1186 7.70 -5.05 22.99
N TRP A 1187 8.50 -6.07 22.65
CA TRP A 1187 8.82 -6.52 21.29
C TRP A 1187 9.17 -8.00 21.28
N LYS A 1188 9.35 -8.58 20.09
CA LYS A 1188 9.75 -9.98 19.95
C LYS A 1188 11.25 -10.11 19.72
N ASP A 1189 11.83 -11.19 20.25
CA ASP A 1189 13.24 -11.52 20.08
C ASP A 1189 13.66 -11.59 18.62
N VAL A 1190 12.76 -12.10 17.77
CA VAL A 1190 12.97 -12.19 16.31
C VAL A 1190 13.23 -10.82 15.65
N ASP A 1191 12.74 -9.73 16.24
CA ASP A 1191 12.89 -8.36 15.72
C ASP A 1191 14.22 -7.70 16.14
N THR A 1192 14.93 -8.30 17.11
CA THR A 1192 16.23 -7.80 17.58
C THR A 1192 17.35 -8.07 16.59
N ARG A 1193 17.13 -8.99 15.63
CA ARG A 1193 18.16 -9.46 14.68
C ARG A 1193 19.44 -9.99 15.37
N GLY A 1194 19.33 -10.38 16.64
CA GLY A 1194 20.44 -10.86 17.47
C GLY A 1194 21.25 -9.77 18.17
N GLU A 1195 20.83 -8.51 18.10
CA GLU A 1195 21.45 -7.39 18.81
C GLU A 1195 20.95 -7.26 20.25
N THR A 1196 21.80 -6.71 21.12
CA THR A 1196 21.41 -6.36 22.50
C THR A 1196 20.54 -5.11 22.47
N PRO A 1197 19.37 -5.09 23.13
CA PRO A 1197 18.52 -3.90 23.18
C PRO A 1197 19.15 -2.78 24.01
N LYS A 1198 19.10 -1.56 23.48
CA LYS A 1198 19.43 -0.31 24.16
C LYS A 1198 18.23 0.64 24.08
N VAL A 1199 17.77 1.11 25.24
CA VAL A 1199 16.71 2.14 25.30
C VAL A 1199 17.34 3.52 25.13
N VAL A 1200 16.84 4.27 24.15
CA VAL A 1200 17.23 5.66 23.85
C VAL A 1200 16.08 6.57 24.24
N ILE A 1201 16.40 7.65 24.95
CA ILE A 1201 15.44 8.66 25.39
C ILE A 1201 15.81 9.96 24.67
N SER A 1202 14.83 10.61 24.08
CA SER A 1202 14.97 11.88 23.39
C SER A 1202 13.75 12.76 23.66
N GLY A 1203 13.79 14.03 23.30
CA GLY A 1203 12.65 14.93 23.40
C GLY A 1203 12.99 16.32 22.89
N TYR A 1204 11.99 17.21 22.83
CA TYR A 1204 12.17 18.55 22.26
C TYR A 1204 13.29 19.35 22.97
N ASN A 1205 13.27 19.31 24.31
CA ASN A 1205 14.29 19.93 25.15
C ASN A 1205 14.99 18.92 26.08
N VAL A 1206 15.06 17.64 25.70
CA VAL A 1206 15.76 16.60 26.47
C VAL A 1206 17.12 16.30 25.84
N GLU A 1207 18.14 16.11 26.66
CA GLU A 1207 19.51 15.73 26.26
C GLU A 1207 19.99 14.41 26.87
#